data_AF-A0A9E1UPY1-F1
#
_entry.id   AF-A0A9E1UPY1-F1
#
_cell.length_a   1.000
_cell.length_b   1.000
_cell.length_c   1.000
_cell.angle_alpha   90.00
_cell.angle_beta   90.00
_cell.angle_gamma   90.00
#
_symmetry.space_group_name_H-M   'P 1'
#
loop_
_entity.id
_entity.type
_entity.pdbx_description
1 polymer ?
#
loop_
_entity_poly.entity_id
_entity_poly.type
_entity_poly.pdbx_seq_one_letter_code
_entity_poly.pdbx_strand_id
1 'polypeptide(L)'
;LQPAKWEAPPLWRISSKQSATKPASRTVIRAGARIYTHAANVLYALDTPEGKPAIAWQMALPGTPGTMLAADGKLFVVTVEGQMLCLAPSAGEETHYPRPAAPLVDATDEWAGRVAKMLGTARLTRGYAVVLGVAEGRLTEELLRQSSLRIVAVEADQARADRLRDRLVKSGHYGTRAEVIVGDPFAFELPPYLASLVVSERFDGGEVASRMSAGKLIRILHPYRGVACFEVSPTTAERVPAWGRKVTSDHVRLVIADGLVTLRHRGGLPGAAPWTHECGGPERTYFSKDKLVKPPLGVLWYGDSSEVGFRKRKDYHTGVKPQVVNGVLVAFDEVGKSLRAYDVYTGLKLWSRGAPSFTRFASMPDGIYVAGGNACEVLEPVTGKLMRRFEYAFAAADTKSVPLFVADIRVGEDTAVIAVDTGKSRNLAKGLYDSKALIGLDRKTGKQLWTAVATDRFNHHALAIGGGHVFCVDSPSARTRGELKRRGKAPGTLNSTVRALDPRTGTVTWEKVFANPFLSYEHSGYPAGSVQSGDDALFYSAEKDVLIVYKDRRYRGVKGATGDLLWEQERGANQPIMVQGEIFYNQGGGAFEVMTGAHIPGKGGVHGGHGCNHAIGNEHLIFRRHFTAAYFDMHKQTATHMLNVRSGCTNSLIPADGVLSAPCFSAGCVCNHPLETSFSLVHMPIIDGWLGNSPAREPLPLGERDPTKLA
;
A
#
# COMPACT_ATOMS: atom_id res chain seq x y z
N LEU A 1 18.34 20.82 31.60
CA LEU A 1 18.02 19.93 30.45
C LEU A 1 19.28 19.15 30.11
N GLN A 2 19.23 17.82 30.00
CA GLN A 2 20.32 17.05 29.38
C GLN A 2 20.04 16.94 27.87
N PRO A 3 20.74 17.69 26.99
CA PRO A 3 20.34 17.87 25.59
C PRO A 3 20.31 16.56 24.77
N ALA A 4 21.13 15.58 25.16
CA ALA A 4 21.19 14.28 24.48
C ALA A 4 20.01 13.34 24.80
N LYS A 5 19.21 13.62 25.84
CA LYS A 5 18.13 12.75 26.31
C LYS A 5 16.75 13.41 26.38
N TRP A 6 16.66 14.73 26.18
CA TRP A 6 15.42 15.50 26.38
C TRP A 6 14.78 15.28 27.77
N GLU A 7 15.58 14.94 28.77
CA GLU A 7 15.10 14.75 30.14
C GLU A 7 15.08 16.10 30.88
N ALA A 8 13.89 16.51 31.31
CA ALA A 8 13.71 17.63 32.23
C ALA A 8 14.06 17.19 33.67
N PRO A 9 14.75 18.03 34.47
CA PRO A 9 15.01 17.70 35.87
C PRO A 9 13.68 17.58 36.63
N PRO A 10 13.51 16.53 37.48
CA PRO A 10 12.29 16.37 38.24
C PRO A 10 12.17 17.48 39.29
N LEU A 11 11.08 18.27 39.25
CA LEU A 11 10.81 19.31 40.24
C LEU A 11 10.28 18.73 41.56
N TRP A 12 9.48 17.68 41.48
CA TRP A 12 8.90 16.98 42.64
C TRP A 12 8.47 15.57 42.25
N ARG A 13 8.25 14.72 43.26
CA ARG A 13 7.68 13.38 43.11
C ARG A 13 6.60 13.17 44.15
N ILE A 14 5.50 12.56 43.74
CA ILE A 14 4.40 12.15 44.62
C ILE A 14 4.10 10.68 44.37
N SER A 15 3.96 9.91 45.45
CA SER A 15 3.64 8.48 45.38
C SER A 15 2.15 8.27 45.54
N SER A 16 1.53 7.52 44.63
CA SER A 16 0.17 7.00 44.79
C SER A 16 0.20 5.53 45.23
N LYS A 17 -0.91 5.01 45.75
CA LYS A 17 -1.00 3.57 46.12
C LYS A 17 -0.76 2.64 44.91
N GLN A 18 -1.08 3.14 43.72
CA GLN A 18 -0.97 2.44 42.44
C GLN A 18 0.47 2.45 41.89
N SER A 19 1.34 3.32 42.41
CA SER A 19 2.73 3.50 41.94
C SER A 19 3.57 2.21 41.99
N ALA A 20 3.27 1.29 42.91
CA ALA A 20 3.93 -0.02 43.01
C ALA A 20 3.81 -0.87 41.74
N THR A 21 2.69 -0.73 41.01
CA THR A 21 2.41 -1.47 39.77
C THR A 21 2.87 -0.73 38.50
N LYS A 22 3.42 0.49 38.65
CA LYS A 22 3.86 1.37 37.55
C LYS A 22 2.86 1.41 36.36
N PRO A 23 1.56 1.65 36.60
CA PRO A 23 0.59 1.66 35.52
C PRO A 23 0.87 2.83 34.57
N ALA A 24 0.59 2.65 33.29
CA ALA A 24 0.76 3.72 32.32
C ALA A 24 -0.19 4.90 32.64
N SER A 25 0.37 6.10 32.73
CA SER A 25 -0.37 7.36 32.72
C SER A 25 -0.15 8.02 31.37
N ARG A 26 -1.22 8.37 30.67
CA ARG A 26 -1.16 8.86 29.28
C ARG A 26 -1.72 10.25 29.10
N THR A 27 -2.46 10.76 30.08
CA THR A 27 -3.09 12.07 29.99
C THR A 27 -2.86 12.89 31.25
N VAL A 28 -2.57 14.17 31.04
CA VAL A 28 -2.38 15.17 32.08
C VAL A 28 -2.89 16.50 31.56
N ILE A 29 -3.67 17.20 32.38
CA ILE A 29 -4.06 18.58 32.11
C ILE A 29 -3.83 19.43 33.35
N ARG A 30 -3.61 20.74 33.16
CA ARG A 30 -3.64 21.72 34.25
C ARG A 30 -4.87 22.60 34.06
N ALA A 31 -5.66 22.76 35.12
CA ALA A 31 -6.76 23.73 35.14
C ALA A 31 -6.66 24.54 36.44
N GLY A 32 -6.45 25.86 36.31
CA GLY A 32 -6.16 26.74 37.44
C GLY A 32 -4.92 26.27 38.24
N ALA A 33 -5.11 26.11 39.55
CA ALA A 33 -4.09 25.68 40.50
C ALA A 33 -3.98 24.15 40.65
N ARG A 34 -4.64 23.37 39.78
CA ARG A 34 -4.65 21.90 39.85
C ARG A 34 -4.12 21.24 38.60
N ILE A 35 -3.41 20.14 38.80
CA ILE A 35 -3.04 19.17 37.76
C ILE A 35 -3.95 17.96 37.90
N TYR A 36 -4.57 17.54 36.80
CA TYR A 36 -5.35 16.31 36.74
C TYR A 36 -4.57 15.26 35.96
N THR A 37 -4.46 14.06 36.51
CA THR A 37 -3.76 12.92 35.92
C THR A 37 -4.36 11.62 36.39
N HIS A 38 -3.91 10.48 35.89
CA HIS A 38 -4.45 9.18 36.27
C HIS A 38 -3.36 8.11 36.43
N ALA A 39 -3.69 7.06 37.16
CA ALA A 39 -2.93 5.82 37.24
C ALA A 39 -3.91 4.65 37.09
N ALA A 40 -3.79 3.88 35.99
CA ALA A 40 -4.83 2.94 35.57
C ALA A 40 -6.20 3.66 35.47
N ASN A 41 -7.23 3.14 36.12
CA ASN A 41 -8.58 3.73 36.15
C ASN A 41 -8.78 4.74 37.29
N VAL A 42 -7.74 5.13 38.03
CA VAL A 42 -7.87 6.09 39.13
C VAL A 42 -7.42 7.48 38.67
N LEU A 43 -8.32 8.44 38.74
CA LEU A 43 -8.08 9.85 38.48
C LEU A 43 -7.58 10.54 39.76
N TYR A 44 -6.60 11.43 39.62
CA TYR A 44 -6.05 12.27 40.68
C TYR A 44 -6.17 13.72 40.29
N ALA A 45 -6.58 14.55 41.24
CA ALA A 45 -6.35 15.99 41.21
C ALA A 45 -5.21 16.31 42.18
N LEU A 46 -4.20 16.99 41.69
CA LEU A 46 -3.03 17.41 42.43
C LEU A 46 -3.07 18.93 42.56
N ASP A 47 -3.02 19.45 43.79
CA ASP A 47 -2.81 20.87 43.99
C ASP A 47 -1.34 21.20 43.66
N THR A 48 -1.11 22.31 42.95
CA THR A 48 0.23 22.82 42.64
C THR A 48 0.53 24.08 43.46
N PRO A 49 1.00 23.96 44.72
CA PRO A 49 1.53 25.10 45.45
C PRO A 49 2.97 25.40 45.03
N GLU A 50 3.44 26.61 45.35
CA GLU A 50 4.86 26.98 45.31
C GLU A 50 5.62 26.17 46.37
N GLY A 51 6.01 24.93 46.05
CA GLY A 51 6.80 24.08 46.94
C GLY A 51 6.55 22.58 46.79
N LYS A 52 5.52 22.05 47.47
CA LYS A 52 5.28 20.60 47.59
C LYS A 52 3.90 20.19 47.06
N PRO A 53 3.82 19.33 46.01
CA PRO A 53 2.54 18.86 45.49
C PRO A 53 1.79 17.99 46.51
N ALA A 54 0.46 18.06 46.49
CA ALA A 54 -0.41 17.21 47.31
C ALA A 54 -1.58 16.66 46.47
N ILE A 55 -2.07 15.47 46.79
CA ILE A 55 -3.31 14.93 46.19
C ILE A 55 -4.49 15.66 46.85
N ALA A 56 -5.17 16.50 46.09
CA ALA A 56 -6.36 17.22 46.52
C ALA A 56 -7.54 16.26 46.67
N TRP A 57 -7.71 15.37 45.68
CA TRP A 57 -8.67 14.27 45.71
C TRP A 57 -8.30 13.22 44.67
N GLN A 58 -8.90 12.04 44.80
CA GLN A 58 -8.78 10.96 43.84
C GLN A 58 -10.12 10.22 43.71
N MET A 59 -10.38 9.64 42.54
CA MET A 59 -11.57 8.80 42.32
C MET A 59 -11.27 7.65 41.37
N ALA A 60 -11.88 6.49 41.62
CA ALA A 60 -11.89 5.40 40.67
C ALA A 60 -12.95 5.69 39.60
N LEU A 61 -12.59 5.46 38.34
CA LEU A 61 -13.46 5.59 37.19
C LEU A 61 -13.83 4.21 36.63
N PRO A 62 -14.96 4.10 35.92
CA PRO A 62 -15.37 2.85 35.27
C PRO A 62 -14.43 2.40 34.13
N GLY A 63 -13.58 3.30 33.63
CA GLY A 63 -12.59 3.01 32.59
C GLY A 63 -11.29 3.79 32.78
N THR A 64 -10.34 3.54 31.88
CA THR A 64 -9.02 4.17 31.89
C THR A 64 -9.11 5.56 31.24
N PRO A 65 -8.76 6.67 31.91
CA PRO A 65 -8.72 7.99 31.27
C PRO A 65 -7.83 8.00 30.01
N GLY A 66 -8.40 8.44 28.89
CA GLY A 66 -7.71 8.63 27.62
C GLY A 66 -7.44 10.11 27.34
N THR A 67 -8.48 10.95 27.44
CA THR A 67 -8.38 12.41 27.27
C THR A 67 -9.20 13.13 28.33
N MET A 68 -8.75 14.33 28.71
CA MET A 68 -9.42 15.17 29.70
C MET A 68 -9.58 16.60 29.19
N LEU A 69 -10.69 17.25 29.54
CA LEU A 69 -10.96 18.66 29.26
C LEU A 69 -11.55 19.30 30.51
N ALA A 70 -11.03 20.46 30.91
CA ALA A 70 -11.64 21.25 31.99
C ALA A 70 -12.29 22.50 31.39
N ALA A 71 -13.60 22.68 31.62
CA ALA A 71 -14.36 23.82 31.13
C ALA A 71 -15.62 24.00 31.99
N ASP A 72 -16.10 25.25 32.13
CA ASP A 72 -17.36 25.56 32.81
C ASP A 72 -17.49 24.95 34.23
N GLY A 73 -16.38 24.99 34.99
CA GLY A 73 -16.30 24.41 36.34
C GLY A 73 -16.36 22.88 36.39
N LYS A 74 -16.28 22.20 35.26
CA LYS A 74 -16.40 20.75 35.11
C LYS A 74 -15.13 20.14 34.54
N LEU A 75 -14.91 18.86 34.85
CA LEU A 75 -13.87 18.03 34.27
C LEU A 75 -14.50 16.92 33.44
N PHE A 76 -14.36 17.00 32.13
CA PHE A 76 -14.78 15.97 31.20
C PHE A 76 -13.65 14.96 31.03
N VAL A 77 -13.95 13.68 31.19
CA VAL A 77 -13.00 12.58 31.06
C VAL A 77 -13.54 11.59 30.05
N VAL A 78 -12.83 11.39 28.94
CA VAL A 78 -13.14 10.32 27.99
C VAL A 78 -12.26 9.13 28.32
N THR A 79 -12.86 7.97 28.52
CA THR A 79 -12.14 6.72 28.79
C THR A 79 -11.71 6.05 27.49
N VAL A 80 -10.64 5.25 27.53
CA VAL A 80 -10.17 4.45 26.39
C VAL A 80 -11.25 3.47 25.92
N GLU A 81 -12.11 3.05 26.84
CA GLU A 81 -13.25 2.18 26.63
C GLU A 81 -14.46 2.90 25.98
N GLY A 82 -14.38 4.22 25.78
CA GLY A 82 -15.35 5.00 25.01
C GLY A 82 -16.44 5.71 25.83
N GLN A 83 -16.31 5.76 27.16
CA GLN A 83 -17.24 6.49 28.02
C GLN A 83 -16.82 7.97 28.12
N MET A 84 -17.78 8.89 28.09
CA MET A 84 -17.55 10.30 28.40
C MET A 84 -18.19 10.62 29.76
N LEU A 85 -17.34 10.93 30.73
CA LEU A 85 -17.73 11.27 32.09
C LEU A 85 -17.65 12.78 32.26
N CYS A 86 -18.65 13.39 32.90
CA CYS A 86 -18.65 14.79 33.27
C CYS A 86 -18.60 14.90 34.80
N LEU A 87 -17.46 15.30 35.35
CA LEU A 87 -17.25 15.46 36.77
C LEU A 87 -17.49 16.91 37.16
N ALA A 88 -18.43 17.15 38.07
CA ALA A 88 -18.83 18.47 38.54
C ALA A 88 -18.87 18.52 40.07
N PRO A 89 -18.88 19.72 40.69
CA PRO A 89 -19.00 19.85 42.15
C PRO A 89 -20.30 19.29 42.73
N SER A 90 -21.39 19.27 41.95
CA SER A 90 -22.68 18.69 42.30
C SER A 90 -23.12 17.67 41.25
N ALA A 91 -23.82 16.63 41.68
CA ALA A 91 -24.43 15.65 40.78
C ALA A 91 -25.64 16.30 40.07
N GLY A 92 -25.76 16.07 38.75
CA GLY A 92 -26.98 16.33 37.99
C GLY A 92 -27.81 15.06 37.83
N GLU A 93 -29.04 15.18 37.34
CA GLU A 93 -29.84 14.02 36.95
C GLU A 93 -29.22 13.30 35.73
N GLU A 94 -29.04 11.99 35.84
CA GLU A 94 -28.55 11.17 34.73
C GLU A 94 -29.66 11.00 33.69
N THR A 95 -29.47 11.58 32.49
CA THR A 95 -30.35 11.32 31.35
C THR A 95 -29.70 10.26 30.46
N HIS A 96 -30.31 9.08 30.38
CA HIS A 96 -29.83 8.02 29.50
C HIS A 96 -30.44 8.18 28.10
N TYR A 97 -29.59 8.41 27.10
CA TYR A 97 -29.98 8.44 25.68
C TYR A 97 -29.57 7.11 25.02
N PRO A 98 -30.43 6.06 25.05
CA PRO A 98 -30.08 4.79 24.43
C PRO A 98 -29.89 5.00 22.93
N ARG A 99 -28.87 4.33 22.35
CA ARG A 99 -28.72 4.31 20.89
C ARG A 99 -29.93 3.58 20.30
N PRO A 100 -30.74 4.23 19.45
CA PRO A 100 -31.83 3.55 18.77
C PRO A 100 -31.29 2.42 17.90
N ALA A 101 -31.93 1.26 17.94
CA ALA A 101 -31.62 0.11 17.10
C ALA A 101 -32.92 -0.46 16.51
N ALA A 102 -33.76 0.42 15.95
CA ALA A 102 -34.93 0.00 15.23
C ALA A 102 -34.50 -0.84 14.01
N PRO A 103 -35.17 -1.97 13.72
CA PRO A 103 -34.88 -2.69 12.49
C PRO A 103 -35.13 -1.78 11.28
N LEU A 104 -34.36 -1.99 10.20
CA LEU A 104 -34.75 -1.46 8.91
C LEU A 104 -36.15 -1.99 8.57
N VAL A 105 -36.92 -1.23 7.80
CA VAL A 105 -38.27 -1.65 7.41
C VAL A 105 -38.18 -3.01 6.71
N ASP A 106 -38.79 -4.03 7.32
CA ASP A 106 -38.93 -5.36 6.73
C ASP A 106 -39.76 -5.24 5.45
N ALA A 107 -39.27 -5.83 4.37
CA ALA A 107 -39.94 -5.66 3.10
C ALA A 107 -39.94 -6.92 2.25
N THR A 108 -41.14 -7.48 2.15
CA THR A 108 -41.65 -8.24 1.01
C THR A 108 -42.17 -7.29 -0.10
N ASP A 109 -41.72 -6.03 -0.12
CA ASP A 109 -42.13 -5.03 -1.12
C ASP A 109 -41.37 -5.19 -2.45
N GLU A 110 -41.79 -4.44 -3.46
CA GLU A 110 -41.18 -4.50 -4.80
C GLU A 110 -39.70 -4.06 -4.81
N TRP A 111 -39.29 -3.20 -3.87
CA TRP A 111 -37.90 -2.73 -3.79
C TRP A 111 -36.93 -3.86 -3.44
N ALA A 112 -37.35 -4.83 -2.63
CA ALA A 112 -36.53 -5.98 -2.31
C ALA A 112 -36.11 -6.74 -3.58
N GLY A 113 -37.06 -7.02 -4.48
CA GLY A 113 -36.81 -7.68 -5.77
C GLY A 113 -36.00 -6.82 -6.75
N ARG A 114 -36.29 -5.52 -6.82
CA ARG A 114 -35.56 -4.56 -7.69
C ARG A 114 -34.09 -4.46 -7.30
N VAL A 115 -33.79 -4.29 -6.00
CA VAL A 115 -32.41 -4.22 -5.51
C VAL A 115 -31.68 -5.55 -5.69
N ALA A 116 -32.33 -6.69 -5.44
CA ALA A 116 -31.74 -8.01 -5.69
C ALA A 116 -31.32 -8.16 -7.16
N LYS A 117 -32.17 -7.72 -8.10
CA LYS A 117 -31.86 -7.72 -9.55
C LYS A 117 -30.70 -6.79 -9.89
N MET A 118 -30.66 -5.58 -9.33
CA MET A 118 -29.55 -4.63 -9.54
C MET A 118 -28.22 -5.19 -9.01
N LEU A 119 -28.19 -5.73 -7.79
CA LEU A 119 -27.00 -6.33 -7.18
C LEU A 119 -26.53 -7.57 -7.97
N GLY A 120 -27.46 -8.42 -8.41
CA GLY A 120 -27.16 -9.58 -9.25
C GLY A 120 -26.57 -9.20 -10.61
N THR A 121 -27.11 -8.16 -11.25
CA THR A 121 -26.61 -7.63 -12.53
C THR A 121 -25.25 -6.96 -12.39
N ALA A 122 -25.03 -6.24 -11.29
CA ALA A 122 -23.77 -5.61 -10.96
C ALA A 122 -22.70 -6.63 -10.50
N ARG A 123 -23.11 -7.79 -9.97
CA ARG A 123 -22.27 -8.84 -9.39
C ARG A 123 -21.37 -8.35 -8.25
N LEU A 124 -21.92 -7.51 -7.38
CA LEU A 124 -21.20 -6.95 -6.23
C LEU A 124 -22.11 -6.85 -5.01
N THR A 125 -21.50 -6.99 -3.83
CA THR A 125 -22.18 -6.82 -2.54
C THR A 125 -21.37 -5.96 -1.57
N ARG A 126 -20.25 -5.38 -2.00
CA ARG A 126 -19.32 -4.61 -1.16
C ARG A 126 -18.68 -3.49 -1.97
N GLY A 127 -18.26 -2.42 -1.27
CA GLY A 127 -17.75 -1.20 -1.89
C GLY A 127 -18.57 0.02 -1.46
N TYR A 128 -18.56 1.06 -2.28
CA TYR A 128 -19.40 2.24 -2.12
C TYR A 128 -20.53 2.25 -3.15
N ALA A 129 -21.75 2.51 -2.70
CA ALA A 129 -22.90 2.78 -3.55
C ALA A 129 -23.25 4.26 -3.50
N VAL A 130 -23.50 4.87 -4.66
CA VAL A 130 -24.02 6.22 -4.78
C VAL A 130 -25.47 6.13 -5.22
N VAL A 131 -26.37 6.73 -4.45
CA VAL A 131 -27.79 6.85 -4.77
C VAL A 131 -28.06 8.28 -5.24
N LEU A 132 -28.38 8.42 -6.52
CA LEU A 132 -28.70 9.71 -7.13
C LEU A 132 -30.19 9.99 -6.99
N GLY A 133 -30.58 10.91 -6.11
CA GLY A 133 -31.99 11.23 -5.85
C GLY A 133 -32.70 10.16 -5.02
N VAL A 134 -33.29 10.60 -3.92
CA VAL A 134 -34.01 9.79 -2.94
C VAL A 134 -35.49 10.13 -3.01
N ALA A 135 -36.34 9.11 -3.15
CA ALA A 135 -37.79 9.27 -3.08
C ALA A 135 -38.26 9.08 -1.63
N GLU A 136 -38.63 7.85 -1.28
CA GLU A 136 -38.99 7.49 0.09
C GLU A 136 -37.78 6.97 0.85
N GLY A 137 -36.71 6.55 0.18
CA GLY A 137 -35.48 5.99 0.77
C GLY A 137 -35.45 4.47 0.79
N ARG A 138 -36.42 3.79 0.17
CA ARG A 138 -36.55 2.33 0.20
C ARG A 138 -35.40 1.63 -0.52
N LEU A 139 -34.93 2.18 -1.64
CA LEU A 139 -33.74 1.66 -2.34
C LEU A 139 -32.49 1.68 -1.44
N THR A 140 -32.29 2.75 -0.67
CA THR A 140 -31.17 2.86 0.28
C THR A 140 -31.26 1.82 1.39
N GLU A 141 -32.45 1.64 1.97
CA GLU A 141 -32.69 0.66 3.05
C GLU A 141 -32.50 -0.79 2.56
N GLU A 142 -32.97 -1.11 1.35
CA GLU A 142 -32.77 -2.44 0.75
C GLU A 142 -31.31 -2.71 0.39
N LEU A 143 -30.56 -1.71 -0.08
CA LEU A 143 -29.12 -1.83 -0.28
C LEU A 143 -28.37 -2.10 1.04
N LEU A 144 -28.79 -1.49 2.15
CA LEU A 144 -28.23 -1.77 3.47
C LEU A 144 -28.50 -3.20 3.91
N ARG A 145 -29.73 -3.69 3.69
CA ARG A 145 -30.18 -5.03 4.10
C ARG A 145 -29.54 -6.16 3.28
N GLN A 146 -29.42 -5.98 1.97
CA GLN A 146 -29.00 -7.03 1.03
C GLN A 146 -27.50 -7.01 0.71
N SER A 147 -26.74 -6.07 1.27
CA SER A 147 -25.31 -5.92 0.94
C SER A 147 -24.46 -5.38 2.08
N SER A 148 -23.14 -5.43 1.88
CA SER A 148 -22.11 -4.78 2.68
C SER A 148 -21.66 -3.42 2.11
N LEU A 149 -22.45 -2.78 1.24
CA LEU A 149 -22.12 -1.49 0.61
C LEU A 149 -22.21 -0.31 1.58
N ARG A 150 -21.21 0.56 1.57
CA ARG A 150 -21.32 1.90 2.17
C ARG A 150 -22.08 2.81 1.22
N ILE A 151 -23.12 3.49 1.68
CA ILE A 151 -24.03 4.24 0.82
C ILE A 151 -23.81 5.73 0.98
N VAL A 152 -23.73 6.45 -0.13
CA VAL A 152 -23.78 7.91 -0.20
C VAL A 152 -25.00 8.27 -1.03
N ALA A 153 -26.04 8.75 -0.37
CA ALA A 153 -27.23 9.27 -1.04
C ALA A 153 -27.10 10.78 -1.26
N VAL A 154 -27.33 11.24 -2.48
CA VAL A 154 -27.35 12.68 -2.81
C VAL A 154 -28.79 13.05 -3.16
N GLU A 155 -29.37 13.99 -2.43
CA GLU A 155 -30.75 14.44 -2.64
C GLU A 155 -30.85 15.97 -2.55
N ALA A 156 -31.58 16.58 -3.49
CA ALA A 156 -31.68 18.04 -3.58
C ALA A 156 -32.60 18.65 -2.50
N ASP A 157 -33.63 17.91 -2.08
CA ASP A 157 -34.64 18.39 -1.15
C ASP A 157 -34.28 18.04 0.30
N GLN A 158 -34.11 19.09 1.10
CA GLN A 158 -33.77 18.99 2.50
C GLN A 158 -34.75 18.12 3.29
N ALA A 159 -36.05 18.25 3.05
CA ALA A 159 -37.06 17.50 3.81
C ALA A 159 -37.03 16.00 3.49
N ARG A 160 -36.79 15.60 2.23
CA ARG A 160 -36.56 14.19 1.86
C ARG A 160 -35.27 13.67 2.47
N ALA A 161 -34.18 14.44 2.41
CA ALA A 161 -32.91 14.06 3.01
C ALA A 161 -33.06 13.83 4.52
N ASP A 162 -33.71 14.74 5.24
CA ASP A 162 -33.90 14.66 6.70
C ASP A 162 -34.78 13.49 7.11
N ARG A 163 -35.86 13.19 6.35
CA ARG A 163 -36.66 11.99 6.59
C ARG A 163 -35.85 10.70 6.48
N LEU A 164 -34.96 10.60 5.48
CA LEU A 164 -34.08 9.44 5.36
C LEU A 164 -33.04 9.42 6.49
N ARG A 165 -32.44 10.55 6.85
CA ARG A 165 -31.51 10.66 7.98
C ARG A 165 -32.13 10.17 9.28
N ASP A 166 -33.34 10.62 9.61
CA ASP A 166 -34.04 10.21 10.84
C ASP A 166 -34.22 8.70 10.93
N ARG A 167 -34.59 8.05 9.82
CA ARG A 167 -34.75 6.59 9.78
C ARG A 167 -33.41 5.85 9.86
N LEU A 168 -32.38 6.36 9.20
CA LEU A 168 -31.02 5.81 9.27
C LEU A 168 -30.40 5.97 10.66
N VAL A 169 -30.68 7.08 11.36
CA VAL A 169 -30.29 7.30 12.76
C VAL A 169 -31.03 6.34 13.67
N LYS A 170 -32.36 6.21 13.51
CA LYS A 170 -33.18 5.27 14.30
C LYS A 170 -32.74 3.82 14.15
N SER A 171 -32.20 3.44 12.99
CA SER A 171 -31.68 2.10 12.71
C SER A 171 -30.17 1.93 12.95
N GLY A 172 -29.47 2.98 13.38
CA GLY A 172 -28.02 2.94 13.66
C GLY A 172 -27.10 2.87 12.44
N HIS A 173 -27.61 3.12 11.23
CA HIS A 173 -26.84 3.05 9.98
C HIS A 173 -26.27 4.39 9.51
N TYR A 174 -26.82 5.52 9.97
CA TYR A 174 -26.30 6.85 9.65
C TYR A 174 -24.92 7.06 10.28
N GLY A 175 -23.96 7.62 9.55
CA GLY A 175 -22.60 7.83 10.05
C GLY A 175 -21.70 6.59 10.03
N THR A 176 -22.25 5.40 9.74
CA THR A 176 -21.53 4.11 9.81
C THR A 176 -21.55 3.36 8.49
N ARG A 177 -22.73 3.24 7.88
CA ARG A 177 -22.98 2.50 6.63
C ARG A 177 -23.68 3.34 5.57
N ALA A 178 -24.35 4.43 5.95
CA ALA A 178 -25.01 5.34 5.01
C ALA A 178 -24.79 6.80 5.41
N GLU A 179 -24.61 7.64 4.40
CA GLU A 179 -24.57 9.09 4.47
C GLU A 179 -25.60 9.69 3.52
N VAL A 180 -26.21 10.80 3.91
CA VAL A 180 -27.17 11.53 3.09
C VAL A 180 -26.68 12.96 2.95
N ILE A 181 -26.38 13.38 1.73
CA ILE A 181 -25.86 14.70 1.40
C ILE A 181 -26.94 15.49 0.68
N VAL A 182 -27.16 16.72 1.13
CA VAL A 182 -28.09 17.64 0.46
C VAL A 182 -27.34 18.32 -0.68
N GLY A 183 -27.79 18.09 -1.91
CA GLY A 183 -27.18 18.62 -3.13
C GLY A 183 -27.88 18.11 -4.38
N ASP A 184 -27.74 18.83 -5.49
CA ASP A 184 -28.29 18.38 -6.77
C ASP A 184 -27.58 17.08 -7.23
N PRO A 185 -28.29 15.95 -7.38
CA PRO A 185 -27.71 14.68 -7.81
C PRO A 185 -26.94 14.74 -9.14
N PHE A 186 -27.26 15.71 -10.01
CA PHE A 186 -26.63 15.85 -11.31
C PHE A 186 -25.47 16.86 -11.30
N ALA A 187 -25.48 17.85 -10.40
CA ALA A 187 -24.39 18.83 -10.26
C ALA A 187 -23.33 18.44 -9.22
N PHE A 188 -23.70 17.73 -8.15
CA PHE A 188 -22.81 17.37 -7.05
C PHE A 188 -21.52 16.68 -7.54
N GLU A 189 -20.38 17.10 -6.99
CA GLU A 189 -19.07 16.58 -7.37
C GLU A 189 -18.65 15.47 -6.42
N LEU A 190 -18.63 14.25 -6.93
CA LEU A 190 -18.10 13.09 -6.22
C LEU A 190 -16.63 12.88 -6.58
N PRO A 191 -15.81 12.35 -5.66
CA PRO A 191 -14.46 11.91 -5.98
C PRO A 191 -14.47 10.93 -7.16
N PRO A 192 -13.46 10.98 -8.05
CA PRO A 192 -13.33 9.97 -9.08
C PRO A 192 -13.18 8.58 -8.44
N TYR A 193 -13.61 7.54 -9.15
CA TYR A 193 -13.38 6.14 -8.77
C TYR A 193 -14.03 5.65 -7.47
N LEU A 194 -14.85 6.47 -6.82
CA LEU A 194 -15.53 6.12 -5.57
C LEU A 194 -16.51 4.94 -5.72
N ALA A 195 -17.37 5.00 -6.73
CA ALA A 195 -18.59 4.21 -6.76
C ALA A 195 -18.36 2.81 -7.33
N SER A 196 -18.54 1.79 -6.50
CA SER A 196 -18.72 0.41 -6.96
C SER A 196 -20.10 0.22 -7.61
N LEU A 197 -21.11 0.95 -7.13
CA LEU A 197 -22.46 0.97 -7.69
C LEU A 197 -22.98 2.41 -7.77
N VAL A 198 -23.56 2.82 -8.90
CA VAL A 198 -24.37 4.05 -9.00
C VAL A 198 -25.77 3.65 -9.42
N VAL A 199 -26.76 4.08 -8.66
CA VAL A 199 -28.18 3.76 -8.84
C VAL A 199 -29.01 5.01 -8.53
N SER A 200 -30.31 4.97 -8.82
CA SER A 200 -31.24 6.03 -8.48
C SER A 200 -32.57 5.45 -8.02
N GLU A 201 -33.18 6.06 -7.01
CA GLU A 201 -34.55 5.74 -6.61
C GLU A 201 -35.58 6.53 -7.44
N ARG A 202 -35.21 7.73 -7.91
CA ARG A 202 -36.12 8.69 -8.55
C ARG A 202 -36.02 8.81 -10.05
N PHE A 203 -34.84 8.54 -10.61
CA PHE A 203 -34.52 8.82 -11.99
C PHE A 203 -34.23 7.54 -12.74
N ASP A 204 -34.91 7.33 -13.86
CA ASP A 204 -34.59 6.22 -14.74
C ASP A 204 -33.32 6.50 -15.58
N GLY A 205 -32.82 5.48 -16.26
CA GLY A 205 -31.60 5.55 -17.06
C GLY A 205 -31.66 6.56 -18.20
N GLY A 206 -32.85 6.82 -18.76
CA GLY A 206 -33.03 7.81 -19.82
C GLY A 206 -33.07 9.24 -19.28
N GLU A 207 -33.63 9.46 -18.08
CA GLU A 207 -33.53 10.74 -17.37
C GLU A 207 -32.09 11.04 -16.95
N VAL A 208 -31.37 10.05 -16.41
CA VAL A 208 -29.94 10.19 -16.10
C VAL A 208 -29.15 10.53 -17.36
N ALA A 209 -29.41 9.83 -18.48
CA ALA A 209 -28.77 10.11 -19.76
C ALA A 209 -29.05 11.52 -20.30
N SER A 210 -30.19 12.11 -19.93
CA SER A 210 -30.58 13.46 -20.35
C SER A 210 -29.92 14.57 -19.52
N ARG A 211 -29.57 14.29 -18.25
CA ARG A 211 -29.11 15.32 -17.28
C ARG A 211 -27.64 15.21 -16.90
N MET A 212 -27.02 14.04 -17.05
CA MET A 212 -25.62 13.80 -16.72
C MET A 212 -24.87 13.24 -17.92
N SER A 213 -23.67 13.76 -18.22
CA SER A 213 -22.84 13.18 -19.27
C SER A 213 -22.32 11.78 -18.88
N ALA A 214 -22.24 10.87 -19.86
CA ALA A 214 -21.72 9.53 -19.62
C ALA A 214 -20.26 9.56 -19.10
N GLY A 215 -19.49 10.57 -19.51
CA GLY A 215 -18.13 10.79 -19.01
C GLY A 215 -18.06 11.17 -17.53
N LYS A 216 -18.97 12.03 -17.04
CA LYS A 216 -19.07 12.34 -15.60
C LYS A 216 -19.40 11.08 -14.80
N LEU A 217 -20.35 10.28 -15.28
CA LEU A 217 -20.75 9.04 -14.63
C LEU A 217 -19.59 8.02 -14.61
N ILE A 218 -18.88 7.81 -15.71
CA ILE A 218 -17.74 6.88 -15.76
C ILE A 218 -16.59 7.32 -14.86
N ARG A 219 -16.34 8.62 -14.75
CA ARG A 219 -15.29 9.16 -13.88
C ARG A 219 -15.52 8.81 -12.40
N ILE A 220 -16.77 8.77 -11.95
CA ILE A 220 -17.08 8.40 -10.54
C ILE A 220 -17.08 6.89 -10.32
N LEU A 221 -17.20 6.07 -11.37
CA LEU A 221 -17.19 4.61 -11.27
C LEU A 221 -15.79 4.10 -10.94
N HIS A 222 -15.74 3.15 -10.00
CA HIS A 222 -14.54 2.41 -9.69
C HIS A 222 -13.97 1.71 -10.94
N PRO A 223 -12.69 1.89 -11.31
CA PRO A 223 -12.13 1.41 -12.58
C PRO A 223 -12.28 -0.08 -12.85
N TYR A 224 -12.11 -0.95 -11.85
CA TYR A 224 -12.16 -2.39 -12.09
C TYR A 224 -13.52 -3.07 -11.85
N ARG A 225 -14.44 -2.41 -11.13
CA ARG A 225 -15.67 -3.07 -10.65
C ARG A 225 -16.89 -2.14 -10.50
N GLY A 226 -16.74 -0.88 -10.88
CA GLY A 226 -17.81 0.11 -10.83
C GLY A 226 -18.86 -0.17 -11.89
N VAL A 227 -20.12 -0.16 -11.48
CA VAL A 227 -21.26 -0.32 -12.37
C VAL A 227 -22.26 0.80 -12.08
N ALA A 228 -22.63 1.59 -13.08
CA ALA A 228 -23.86 2.35 -13.01
C ALA A 228 -25.00 1.46 -13.51
N CYS A 229 -26.07 1.34 -12.74
CA CYS A 229 -27.20 0.45 -13.00
C CYS A 229 -28.49 1.23 -12.75
N PHE A 230 -29.28 1.44 -13.80
CA PHE A 230 -30.56 2.12 -13.68
C PHE A 230 -31.63 1.29 -14.36
N GLU A 231 -32.83 1.29 -13.80
CA GLU A 231 -34.01 0.90 -14.57
C GLU A 231 -34.23 1.87 -15.71
N VAL A 232 -34.78 1.40 -16.82
CA VAL A 232 -35.05 2.24 -17.98
C VAL A 232 -36.48 2.00 -18.45
N SER A 233 -37.26 3.07 -18.56
CA SER A 233 -38.62 3.00 -19.10
C SER A 233 -38.60 2.90 -20.62
N PRO A 234 -39.58 2.24 -21.27
CA PRO A 234 -39.69 2.23 -22.72
C PRO A 234 -39.75 3.63 -23.34
N THR A 235 -40.33 4.59 -22.62
CA THR A 235 -40.50 5.99 -23.05
C THR A 235 -39.22 6.81 -23.08
N THR A 236 -38.18 6.42 -22.33
CA THR A 236 -36.91 7.16 -22.27
C THR A 236 -35.72 6.35 -22.81
N ALA A 237 -35.93 5.06 -23.11
CA ALA A 237 -34.90 4.12 -23.55
C ALA A 237 -34.12 4.59 -24.80
N GLU A 238 -34.79 5.25 -25.74
CA GLU A 238 -34.18 5.79 -26.96
C GLU A 238 -33.03 6.79 -26.71
N ARG A 239 -33.00 7.43 -25.53
CA ARG A 239 -31.98 8.42 -25.16
C ARG A 239 -30.67 7.77 -24.73
N VAL A 240 -30.71 6.52 -24.27
CA VAL A 240 -29.57 5.82 -23.67
C VAL A 240 -28.48 5.43 -24.69
N PRO A 241 -28.81 4.87 -25.89
CA PRO A 241 -27.79 4.46 -26.84
C PRO A 241 -26.89 5.61 -27.30
N ALA A 242 -27.46 6.76 -27.67
CA ALA A 242 -26.69 7.91 -28.13
C ALA A 242 -25.81 8.50 -27.01
N TRP A 243 -26.32 8.50 -25.78
CA TRP A 243 -25.59 8.94 -24.60
C TRP A 243 -24.38 8.03 -24.29
N GLY A 244 -24.58 6.72 -24.25
CA GLY A 244 -23.51 5.78 -23.92
C GLY A 244 -22.50 5.55 -25.04
N ARG A 245 -22.86 5.72 -26.32
CA ARG A 245 -21.91 5.66 -27.45
C ARG A 245 -20.76 6.66 -27.32
N LYS A 246 -20.98 7.81 -26.67
CA LYS A 246 -19.95 8.85 -26.45
C LYS A 246 -18.74 8.38 -25.63
N VAL A 247 -18.89 7.28 -24.90
CA VAL A 247 -17.88 6.76 -23.97
C VAL A 247 -17.61 5.26 -24.17
N THR A 248 -18.47 4.56 -24.90
CA THR A 248 -18.29 3.13 -25.21
C THR A 248 -16.99 2.95 -25.99
N SER A 249 -16.18 2.03 -25.53
CA SER A 249 -14.85 1.73 -26.07
C SER A 249 -14.45 0.31 -25.68
N ASP A 250 -13.23 -0.12 -26.01
CA ASP A 250 -12.70 -1.40 -25.53
C ASP A 250 -12.63 -1.46 -23.99
N HIS A 251 -12.55 -0.30 -23.33
CA HIS A 251 -12.45 -0.14 -21.88
C HIS A 251 -13.77 0.21 -21.19
N VAL A 252 -14.86 0.42 -21.93
CA VAL A 252 -16.16 0.81 -21.34
C VAL A 252 -17.29 0.12 -22.08
N ARG A 253 -18.14 -0.59 -21.34
CA ARG A 253 -19.28 -1.32 -21.88
C ARG A 253 -20.61 -0.73 -21.40
N LEU A 254 -21.47 -0.40 -22.36
CA LEU A 254 -22.89 -0.17 -22.15
C LEU A 254 -23.66 -1.47 -22.47
N VAL A 255 -24.63 -1.84 -21.63
CA VAL A 255 -25.58 -2.94 -21.88
C VAL A 255 -26.97 -2.48 -21.51
N ILE A 256 -27.94 -2.69 -22.39
CA ILE A 256 -29.37 -2.51 -22.11
C ILE A 256 -30.00 -3.91 -22.22
N ALA A 257 -30.47 -4.45 -21.11
CA ALA A 257 -31.05 -5.79 -21.03
C ALA A 257 -31.99 -5.88 -19.82
N ASP A 258 -33.06 -6.66 -19.96
CA ASP A 258 -34.02 -6.95 -18.88
C ASP A 258 -34.59 -5.68 -18.20
N GLY A 259 -34.83 -4.60 -18.95
CA GLY A 259 -35.33 -3.33 -18.41
C GLY A 259 -34.30 -2.55 -17.56
N LEU A 260 -33.02 -2.94 -17.60
CA LEU A 260 -31.92 -2.23 -16.97
C LEU A 260 -30.96 -1.68 -18.04
N VAL A 261 -30.41 -0.51 -17.77
CA VAL A 261 -29.17 -0.03 -18.40
C VAL A 261 -28.02 -0.21 -17.42
N THR A 262 -26.91 -0.77 -17.91
CA THR A 262 -25.65 -0.80 -17.17
C THR A 262 -24.52 -0.17 -17.96
N LEU A 263 -23.69 0.60 -17.26
CA LEU A 263 -22.46 1.19 -17.78
C LEU A 263 -21.33 0.81 -16.82
N ARG A 264 -20.25 0.22 -17.35
CA ARG A 264 -19.09 -0.20 -16.54
C ARG A 264 -17.80 -0.15 -17.33
N HIS A 265 -16.68 -0.05 -16.63
CA HIS A 265 -15.35 -0.25 -17.21
C HIS A 265 -15.12 -1.73 -17.58
N ARG A 266 -14.27 -1.98 -18.56
CA ARG A 266 -13.76 -3.30 -18.99
C ARG A 266 -12.25 -3.35 -18.70
N GLY A 267 -11.90 -3.89 -17.54
CA GLY A 267 -10.51 -3.87 -17.07
C GLY A 267 -10.14 -2.50 -16.48
N GLY A 268 -8.84 -2.26 -16.29
CA GLY A 268 -8.33 -1.01 -15.71
C GLY A 268 -8.44 0.19 -16.66
N LEU A 269 -8.05 1.35 -16.15
CA LEU A 269 -7.99 2.58 -16.93
C LEU A 269 -6.97 2.45 -18.08
N PRO A 270 -7.23 3.03 -19.27
CA PRO A 270 -6.24 3.07 -20.35
C PRO A 270 -4.93 3.72 -19.88
N GLY A 271 -3.81 3.03 -20.06
CA GLY A 271 -2.49 3.49 -19.61
C GLY A 271 -2.15 3.20 -18.15
N ALA A 272 -3.07 2.61 -17.38
CA ALA A 272 -2.75 2.08 -16.05
C ALA A 272 -1.95 0.77 -16.15
N ALA A 273 -1.10 0.50 -15.17
CA ALA A 273 -0.37 -0.76 -15.08
C ALA A 273 -0.22 -1.25 -13.64
N PRO A 274 -0.15 -2.57 -13.41
CA PRO A 274 0.02 -3.12 -12.08
C PRO A 274 1.47 -3.03 -11.58
N TRP A 275 1.64 -3.12 -10.27
CA TRP A 275 2.92 -3.32 -9.58
C TRP A 275 2.91 -4.72 -8.96
N THR A 276 3.35 -5.71 -9.74
CA THR A 276 3.08 -7.14 -9.49
C THR A 276 4.05 -7.80 -8.51
N HIS A 277 5.23 -7.22 -8.34
CA HIS A 277 6.30 -7.75 -7.49
C HIS A 277 6.88 -6.60 -6.67
N GLU A 278 7.66 -6.91 -5.63
CA GLU A 278 8.39 -5.90 -4.84
C GLU A 278 9.21 -4.93 -5.71
N CYS A 279 9.67 -5.40 -6.88
CA CYS A 279 10.51 -4.66 -7.81
C CYS A 279 9.76 -4.10 -9.03
N GLY A 280 8.43 -3.94 -8.95
CA GLY A 280 7.57 -3.51 -10.06
C GLY A 280 7.07 -4.68 -10.90
N GLY A 281 8.01 -5.46 -11.44
CA GLY A 281 7.73 -6.64 -12.25
C GLY A 281 8.68 -7.80 -11.96
N PRO A 282 8.46 -8.97 -12.61
CA PRO A 282 9.38 -10.10 -12.51
C PRO A 282 10.78 -9.77 -13.09
N GLU A 283 10.90 -8.77 -13.96
CA GLU A 283 12.15 -8.29 -14.57
C GLU A 283 13.02 -7.47 -13.61
N ARG A 284 12.47 -7.10 -12.44
CA ARG A 284 13.10 -6.27 -11.41
C ARG A 284 13.46 -4.85 -11.84
N THR A 285 12.61 -4.17 -12.61
CA THR A 285 12.90 -2.83 -13.12
C THR A 285 12.86 -1.71 -12.08
N TYR A 286 12.15 -1.86 -10.95
CA TYR A 286 11.83 -0.77 -10.01
C TYR A 286 11.19 0.46 -10.69
N PHE A 287 10.61 0.26 -11.87
CA PHE A 287 10.03 1.28 -12.72
C PHE A 287 8.66 0.81 -13.20
N SER A 288 7.63 1.56 -12.86
CA SER A 288 6.25 1.26 -13.21
C SER A 288 5.98 1.57 -14.67
N LYS A 289 5.19 0.72 -15.31
CA LYS A 289 4.66 0.94 -16.67
C LYS A 289 3.41 1.83 -16.66
N ASP A 290 2.96 2.29 -15.49
CA ASP A 290 1.79 3.13 -15.32
C ASP A 290 2.04 4.57 -15.79
N LYS A 291 1.17 5.05 -16.67
CA LYS A 291 1.26 6.39 -17.31
C LYS A 291 0.31 7.43 -16.70
N LEU A 292 -0.53 7.02 -15.76
CA LEU A 292 -1.60 7.87 -15.22
C LEU A 292 -1.18 8.53 -13.91
N VAL A 293 -0.22 7.96 -13.18
CA VAL A 293 0.38 8.62 -12.02
C VAL A 293 1.32 9.74 -12.48
N LYS A 294 0.81 10.97 -12.53
CA LYS A 294 1.55 12.13 -13.00
C LYS A 294 1.08 13.42 -12.32
N PRO A 295 1.94 14.45 -12.24
CA PRO A 295 1.55 15.72 -11.63
C PRO A 295 0.50 16.48 -12.48
N PRO A 296 -0.31 17.35 -11.87
CA PRO A 296 -0.49 17.51 -10.42
C PRO A 296 -1.18 16.31 -9.77
N LEU A 297 -0.71 15.95 -8.57
CA LEU A 297 -1.30 14.88 -7.76
C LEU A 297 -2.19 15.47 -6.67
N GLY A 298 -3.41 14.95 -6.56
CA GLY A 298 -4.40 15.28 -5.55
C GLY A 298 -4.71 14.14 -4.62
N VAL A 299 -5.13 14.46 -3.40
CA VAL A 299 -5.57 13.45 -2.44
C VAL A 299 -6.88 12.82 -2.90
N LEU A 300 -6.86 11.52 -3.11
CA LEU A 300 -8.06 10.72 -3.41
C LEU A 300 -8.73 10.27 -2.11
N TRP A 301 -7.94 9.73 -1.18
CA TRP A 301 -8.36 9.42 0.18
C TRP A 301 -7.14 9.39 1.11
N TYR A 302 -7.39 9.51 2.42
CA TYR A 302 -6.40 9.31 3.47
C TYR A 302 -7.07 8.74 4.73
N GLY A 303 -6.30 8.05 5.55
CA GLY A 303 -6.74 7.60 6.87
C GLY A 303 -6.35 6.16 7.18
N ASP A 304 -6.01 5.94 8.45
CA ASP A 304 -5.90 4.63 9.08
C ASP A 304 -6.95 4.54 10.20
N SER A 305 -7.54 3.36 10.42
CA SER A 305 -8.40 3.07 11.57
C SER A 305 -7.89 1.82 12.29
N SER A 306 -8.50 1.42 13.41
CA SER A 306 -8.17 0.12 14.04
C SER A 306 -8.29 -1.05 13.04
N GLU A 307 -9.14 -0.89 12.03
CA GLU A 307 -9.39 -1.81 10.94
C GLU A 307 -8.68 -1.48 9.62
N VAL A 308 -8.21 -0.25 9.43
CA VAL A 308 -7.67 0.27 8.16
C VAL A 308 -6.22 0.69 8.36
N GLY A 309 -5.34 0.28 7.46
CA GLY A 309 -3.94 0.65 7.50
C GLY A 309 -3.02 -0.53 7.73
N PHE A 310 -1.73 -0.24 7.55
CA PHE A 310 -0.64 -1.15 7.76
C PHE A 310 0.14 -0.66 8.96
N ARG A 311 0.57 -1.54 9.86
CA ARG A 311 1.46 -1.16 10.96
C ARG A 311 2.75 -1.94 10.81
N LYS A 312 3.66 -1.36 10.04
CA LYS A 312 4.97 -1.96 9.79
C LYS A 312 6.07 -1.15 10.47
N ARG A 313 6.86 -1.82 11.33
CA ARG A 313 8.08 -1.28 11.93
C ARG A 313 9.26 -1.78 11.11
N LYS A 314 10.33 -0.97 10.97
CA LYS A 314 11.64 -1.36 10.37
C LYS A 314 11.56 -2.51 9.34
N ASP A 315 11.20 -2.19 8.10
CA ASP A 315 10.73 -3.19 7.15
C ASP A 315 11.80 -3.87 6.28
N TYR A 316 13.10 -3.70 6.58
CA TYR A 316 14.19 -4.18 5.73
C TYR A 316 14.27 -5.71 5.58
N HIS A 317 13.66 -6.49 6.48
CA HIS A 317 13.88 -7.95 6.56
C HIS A 317 12.59 -8.78 6.62
N THR A 318 11.47 -8.17 7.00
CA THR A 318 10.19 -8.83 7.26
C THR A 318 9.12 -8.33 6.29
N GLY A 319 8.30 -9.27 5.79
CA GLY A 319 7.13 -9.02 4.95
C GLY A 319 7.46 -8.49 3.55
N VAL A 320 6.86 -9.09 2.53
CA VAL A 320 6.90 -8.55 1.16
C VAL A 320 6.25 -7.17 1.09
N LYS A 321 6.77 -6.36 0.17
CA LYS A 321 6.40 -4.95 -0.07
C LYS A 321 5.01 -4.83 -0.69
N PRO A 322 4.36 -3.67 -0.57
CA PRO A 322 3.08 -3.45 -1.21
C PRO A 322 3.16 -3.72 -2.72
N GLN A 323 2.17 -4.46 -3.19
CA GLN A 323 1.95 -4.75 -4.60
C GLN A 323 0.52 -4.35 -4.94
N VAL A 324 0.28 -3.92 -6.17
CA VAL A 324 -1.00 -3.38 -6.61
C VAL A 324 -1.41 -4.06 -7.91
N VAL A 325 -2.61 -4.64 -7.92
CA VAL A 325 -3.19 -5.23 -9.12
C VAL A 325 -4.72 -5.17 -9.09
N ASN A 326 -5.36 -4.87 -10.22
CA ASN A 326 -6.81 -4.78 -10.34
C ASN A 326 -7.46 -3.82 -9.33
N GLY A 327 -6.75 -2.75 -8.94
CA GLY A 327 -7.18 -1.81 -7.92
C GLY A 327 -7.02 -2.33 -6.49
N VAL A 328 -6.32 -3.44 -6.28
CA VAL A 328 -6.11 -4.06 -4.97
C VAL A 328 -4.66 -3.91 -4.57
N LEU A 329 -4.42 -3.21 -3.47
CA LEU A 329 -3.13 -3.20 -2.80
C LEU A 329 -3.06 -4.35 -1.80
N VAL A 330 -2.07 -5.23 -1.97
CA VAL A 330 -1.75 -6.31 -1.02
C VAL A 330 -0.41 -6.02 -0.37
N ALA A 331 -0.37 -6.06 0.97
CA ALA A 331 0.88 -5.96 1.70
C ALA A 331 0.84 -6.78 3.00
N PHE A 332 2.02 -7.04 3.56
CA PHE A 332 2.15 -7.71 4.84
C PHE A 332 2.08 -6.72 6.01
N ASP A 333 1.16 -6.95 6.93
CA ASP A 333 1.06 -6.27 8.22
C ASP A 333 1.82 -7.05 9.31
N GLU A 334 2.91 -6.45 9.80
CA GLU A 334 3.82 -7.11 10.73
C GLU A 334 3.22 -7.28 12.13
N VAL A 335 2.52 -6.27 12.63
CA VAL A 335 1.88 -6.31 13.95
C VAL A 335 0.74 -7.34 13.95
N GLY A 336 -0.10 -7.34 12.91
CA GLY A 336 -1.20 -8.28 12.76
C GLY A 336 -0.82 -9.65 12.21
N LYS A 337 0.47 -9.89 11.87
CA LYS A 337 0.98 -11.14 11.25
C LYS A 337 0.06 -11.66 10.14
N SER A 338 -0.31 -10.78 9.22
CA SER A 338 -1.30 -11.07 8.19
C SER A 338 -0.97 -10.38 6.87
N LEU A 339 -1.34 -11.00 5.75
CA LEU A 339 -1.51 -10.31 4.49
C LEU A 339 -2.84 -9.56 4.53
N ARG A 340 -2.82 -8.28 4.16
CA ARG A 340 -4.02 -7.45 4.07
C ARG A 340 -4.17 -6.92 2.66
N ALA A 341 -5.42 -6.83 2.22
CA ALA A 341 -5.78 -6.21 0.96
C ALA A 341 -6.71 -5.02 1.16
N TYR A 342 -6.44 -3.96 0.41
CA TYR A 342 -7.23 -2.74 0.39
C TYR A 342 -7.50 -2.31 -1.05
N ASP A 343 -8.64 -1.66 -1.24
CA ASP A 343 -8.91 -0.95 -2.48
C ASP A 343 -8.10 0.35 -2.55
N VAL A 344 -7.29 0.50 -3.59
CA VAL A 344 -6.43 1.68 -3.81
C VAL A 344 -7.21 2.96 -4.09
N TYR A 345 -8.47 2.86 -4.53
CA TYR A 345 -9.29 4.00 -4.90
C TYR A 345 -10.14 4.54 -3.74
N THR A 346 -10.45 3.70 -2.75
CA THR A 346 -11.36 4.09 -1.64
C THR A 346 -10.78 3.87 -0.24
N GLY A 347 -9.63 3.20 -0.12
CA GLY A 347 -9.04 2.83 1.18
C GLY A 347 -9.82 1.72 1.90
N LEU A 348 -10.84 1.14 1.27
CA LEU A 348 -11.66 0.09 1.86
C LEU A 348 -10.82 -1.18 2.08
N LYS A 349 -10.75 -1.66 3.32
CA LYS A 349 -10.24 -3.01 3.61
C LYS A 349 -11.10 -4.03 2.87
N LEU A 350 -10.47 -4.91 2.10
CA LEU A 350 -11.14 -5.98 1.39
C LEU A 350 -11.09 -7.28 2.21
N TRP A 351 -9.89 -7.72 2.58
CA TRP A 351 -9.68 -8.92 3.39
C TRP A 351 -8.38 -8.87 4.19
N SER A 352 -8.27 -9.77 5.17
CA SER A 352 -7.06 -10.02 5.94
C SER A 352 -6.92 -11.52 6.15
N ARG A 353 -5.71 -12.06 5.94
CA ARG A 353 -5.40 -13.48 6.09
C ARG A 353 -4.12 -13.65 6.89
N GLY A 354 -4.15 -14.50 7.91
CA GLY A 354 -2.97 -14.82 8.71
C GLY A 354 -1.82 -15.33 7.84
N ALA A 355 -0.62 -14.80 8.07
CA ALA A 355 0.55 -15.12 7.25
C ALA A 355 1.84 -15.00 8.09
N PRO A 356 2.84 -15.88 7.90
CA PRO A 356 4.14 -15.73 8.55
C PRO A 356 4.89 -14.44 8.14
N SER A 357 5.76 -13.93 9.02
CA SER A 357 6.54 -12.69 8.77
C SER A 357 7.47 -12.71 7.55
N PHE A 358 7.72 -13.87 6.94
CA PHE A 358 8.58 -14.01 5.76
C PHE A 358 7.81 -14.54 4.55
N THR A 359 6.49 -14.40 4.55
CA THR A 359 5.64 -14.77 3.41
C THR A 359 6.15 -14.08 2.15
N ARG A 360 6.31 -14.85 1.07
CA ARG A 360 6.68 -14.35 -0.25
C ARG A 360 5.47 -14.40 -1.17
N PHE A 361 5.20 -13.31 -1.88
CA PHE A 361 4.07 -13.29 -2.81
C PHE A 361 4.33 -12.42 -4.04
N ALA A 362 3.60 -12.72 -5.10
CA ALA A 362 3.48 -11.92 -6.31
C ALA A 362 2.00 -11.70 -6.62
N SER A 363 1.61 -10.48 -7.00
CA SER A 363 0.24 -10.06 -7.22
C SER A 363 0.01 -9.90 -8.72
N MET A 364 -0.63 -10.89 -9.32
CA MET A 364 -0.89 -10.93 -10.75
C MET A 364 -2.37 -10.64 -11.04
N PRO A 365 -2.73 -10.20 -12.26
CA PRO A 365 -4.12 -9.92 -12.59
C PRO A 365 -5.07 -11.11 -12.42
N ASP A 366 -4.55 -12.33 -12.50
CA ASP A 366 -5.31 -13.57 -12.33
C ASP A 366 -5.25 -14.15 -10.90
N GLY A 367 -4.50 -13.55 -9.98
CA GLY A 367 -4.41 -14.01 -8.61
C GLY A 367 -3.18 -13.55 -7.83
N ILE A 368 -3.27 -13.63 -6.51
CA ILE A 368 -2.18 -13.37 -5.58
C ILE A 368 -1.50 -14.70 -5.25
N TYR A 369 -0.28 -14.90 -5.74
CA TYR A 369 0.51 -16.12 -5.59
C TYR A 369 1.32 -16.01 -4.30
N VAL A 370 0.94 -16.76 -3.27
CA VAL A 370 1.53 -16.72 -1.93
C VAL A 370 2.31 -18.01 -1.68
N ALA A 371 3.64 -17.94 -1.72
CA ALA A 371 4.52 -19.09 -1.50
C ALA A 371 5.00 -19.17 -0.05
N GLY A 372 4.92 -20.38 0.52
CA GLY A 372 5.41 -20.68 1.86
C GLY A 372 5.40 -22.19 2.14
N GLY A 373 6.44 -22.70 2.79
CA GLY A 373 6.57 -24.15 2.95
C GLY A 373 6.69 -24.82 1.58
N ASN A 374 5.93 -25.90 1.41
CA ASN A 374 5.93 -26.75 0.22
C ASN A 374 4.74 -26.46 -0.69
N ALA A 375 4.15 -25.27 -0.58
CA ALA A 375 3.00 -24.89 -1.39
C ALA A 375 2.99 -23.41 -1.76
N CYS A 376 2.39 -23.12 -2.92
CA CYS A 376 2.03 -21.79 -3.37
C CYS A 376 0.51 -21.72 -3.51
N GLU A 377 -0.11 -20.87 -2.72
CA GLU A 377 -1.55 -20.63 -2.75
C GLU A 377 -1.86 -19.46 -3.69
N VAL A 378 -2.83 -19.63 -4.59
CA VAL A 378 -3.29 -18.55 -5.47
C VAL A 378 -4.63 -18.04 -4.95
N LEU A 379 -4.66 -16.79 -4.51
CA LEU A 379 -5.84 -16.15 -3.93
C LEU A 379 -6.51 -15.22 -4.94
N GLU A 380 -7.84 -15.18 -4.94
CA GLU A 380 -8.59 -14.20 -5.72
C GLU A 380 -8.32 -12.79 -5.14
N PRO A 381 -7.90 -11.80 -5.96
CA PRO A 381 -7.41 -10.52 -5.44
C PRO A 381 -8.40 -9.75 -4.56
N VAL A 382 -9.69 -9.73 -4.89
CA VAL A 382 -10.68 -8.87 -4.22
C VAL A 382 -11.22 -9.49 -2.93
N THR A 383 -11.34 -10.80 -2.86
CA THR A 383 -11.98 -11.54 -1.76
C THR A 383 -10.98 -12.28 -0.89
N GLY A 384 -9.78 -12.55 -1.39
CA GLY A 384 -8.75 -13.34 -0.70
C GLY A 384 -9.09 -14.83 -0.64
N LYS A 385 -10.15 -15.26 -1.34
CA LYS A 385 -10.56 -16.67 -1.40
C LYS A 385 -9.48 -17.49 -2.10
N LEU A 386 -9.15 -18.65 -1.54
CA LEU A 386 -8.26 -19.60 -2.18
C LEU A 386 -8.89 -20.10 -3.49
N MET A 387 -8.19 -19.91 -4.61
CA MET A 387 -8.60 -20.41 -5.93
C MET A 387 -7.87 -21.69 -6.28
N ARG A 388 -6.55 -21.73 -6.06
CA ARG A 388 -5.68 -22.84 -6.42
C ARG A 388 -4.59 -23.02 -5.37
N ARG A 389 -4.06 -24.23 -5.26
CA ARG A 389 -2.91 -24.56 -4.43
C ARG A 389 -1.95 -25.41 -5.25
N PHE A 390 -0.73 -24.94 -5.41
CA PHE A 390 0.33 -25.62 -6.15
C PHE A 390 1.29 -26.23 -5.14
N GLU A 391 1.45 -27.55 -5.19
CA GLU A 391 2.37 -28.25 -4.31
C GLU A 391 3.70 -28.48 -5.02
N TYR A 392 4.78 -28.38 -4.26
CA TYR A 392 6.13 -28.57 -4.78
C TYR A 392 7.04 -29.17 -3.73
N ALA A 393 8.11 -29.81 -4.19
CA ALA A 393 9.07 -30.49 -3.34
C ALA A 393 10.50 -30.23 -3.80
N PHE A 394 11.41 -30.25 -2.84
CA PHE A 394 12.85 -30.23 -3.08
C PHE A 394 13.46 -31.54 -2.60
N ALA A 395 13.90 -32.37 -3.55
CA ALA A 395 14.25 -33.77 -3.32
C ALA A 395 15.56 -34.01 -2.55
N ALA A 396 16.41 -32.99 -2.36
CA ALA A 396 17.67 -33.13 -1.61
C ALA A 396 17.45 -33.34 -0.09
N ALA A 397 16.21 -33.38 0.37
CA ALA A 397 15.85 -33.84 1.70
C ALA A 397 15.32 -35.28 1.58
N ASP A 398 16.05 -36.24 2.15
CA ASP A 398 15.60 -37.63 2.40
C ASP A 398 14.48 -37.69 3.47
N THR A 399 13.68 -36.62 3.55
CA THR A 399 12.64 -36.38 4.51
C THR A 399 11.55 -35.59 3.79
N LYS A 400 10.49 -36.29 3.36
CA LYS A 400 9.21 -35.69 2.97
C LYS A 400 8.56 -34.83 4.10
N SER A 401 9.24 -34.61 5.22
CA SER A 401 8.72 -34.04 6.47
C SER A 401 9.30 -32.68 6.88
N VAL A 402 10.32 -32.12 6.21
CA VAL A 402 10.87 -30.79 6.57
C VAL A 402 10.22 -29.68 5.72
N PRO A 403 9.51 -28.71 6.33
CA PRO A 403 8.93 -27.59 5.59
C PRO A 403 10.01 -26.69 4.97
N LEU A 404 9.87 -26.38 3.68
CA LEU A 404 10.78 -25.48 2.98
C LEU A 404 10.65 -24.03 3.46
N PHE A 405 11.77 -23.32 3.49
CA PHE A 405 11.81 -21.87 3.59
C PHE A 405 11.77 -21.26 2.18
N VAL A 406 10.89 -20.29 1.97
CA VAL A 406 10.79 -19.57 0.68
C VAL A 406 11.51 -18.24 0.81
N ALA A 407 12.58 -18.07 0.04
CA ALA A 407 13.38 -16.85 -0.01
C ALA A 407 12.80 -15.82 -1.00
N ASP A 408 12.19 -16.27 -2.11
CA ASP A 408 11.53 -15.42 -3.10
C ASP A 408 10.51 -16.18 -3.96
N ILE A 409 9.66 -15.42 -4.65
CA ILE A 409 8.79 -15.90 -5.72
C ILE A 409 8.82 -14.92 -6.90
N ARG A 410 8.91 -15.44 -8.12
CA ARG A 410 8.73 -14.68 -9.36
C ARG A 410 7.69 -15.34 -10.22
N VAL A 411 6.70 -14.59 -10.67
CA VAL A 411 5.64 -15.09 -11.55
C VAL A 411 5.76 -14.40 -12.89
N GLY A 412 6.16 -15.17 -13.90
CA GLY A 412 6.19 -14.74 -15.29
C GLY A 412 4.84 -14.97 -15.99
N GLU A 413 4.88 -15.06 -17.32
CA GLU A 413 3.69 -15.29 -18.13
C GLU A 413 3.09 -16.69 -17.92
N ASP A 414 3.88 -17.75 -18.13
CA ASP A 414 3.40 -19.14 -18.01
C ASP A 414 4.07 -19.94 -16.89
N THR A 415 5.04 -19.36 -16.17
CA THR A 415 5.80 -20.06 -15.12
C THR A 415 5.85 -19.24 -13.84
N ALA A 416 5.77 -19.92 -12.69
CA ALA A 416 6.15 -19.37 -11.39
C ALA A 416 7.44 -20.04 -10.92
N VAL A 417 8.43 -19.24 -10.52
CA VAL A 417 9.71 -19.71 -9.98
C VAL A 417 9.77 -19.39 -8.49
N ILE A 418 10.04 -20.41 -7.68
CA ILE A 418 10.11 -20.31 -6.23
C ILE A 418 11.54 -20.60 -5.78
N ALA A 419 12.15 -19.66 -5.07
CA ALA A 419 13.47 -19.81 -4.48
C ALA A 419 13.35 -20.39 -3.08
N VAL A 420 13.96 -21.57 -2.85
CA VAL A 420 13.77 -22.36 -1.62
C VAL A 420 15.06 -22.73 -0.91
N ASP A 421 14.98 -22.85 0.41
CA ASP A 421 15.99 -23.48 1.27
C ASP A 421 15.32 -24.50 2.21
N THR A 422 16.10 -25.46 2.64
CA THR A 422 15.81 -26.44 3.71
C THR A 422 15.87 -25.84 5.12
N GLY A 423 16.59 -24.72 5.31
CA GLY A 423 16.80 -24.08 6.60
C GLY A 423 16.16 -22.71 6.71
N LYS A 424 15.54 -22.40 7.85
CA LYS A 424 15.02 -21.05 8.12
C LYS A 424 16.10 -20.15 8.70
N SER A 425 16.69 -19.28 7.87
CA SER A 425 17.54 -18.18 8.36
C SER A 425 16.72 -16.91 8.55
N ARG A 426 16.77 -16.30 9.76
CA ARG A 426 16.16 -14.99 10.04
C ARG A 426 17.18 -13.86 10.14
N ASN A 427 18.40 -14.10 9.69
CA ASN A 427 19.52 -13.18 9.83
C ASN A 427 20.18 -12.96 8.47
N LEU A 428 20.31 -11.69 8.07
CA LEU A 428 20.94 -11.31 6.80
C LEU A 428 22.33 -11.91 6.63
N ALA A 429 23.19 -11.79 7.64
CA ALA A 429 24.55 -12.31 7.62
C ALA A 429 24.61 -13.85 7.61
N LYS A 430 23.49 -14.52 7.90
CA LYS A 430 23.34 -15.99 7.84
C LYS A 430 22.50 -16.44 6.65
N GLY A 431 22.32 -15.62 5.62
CA GLY A 431 21.67 -16.02 4.38
C GLY A 431 20.15 -15.94 4.37
N LEU A 432 19.54 -14.93 5.02
CA LEU A 432 18.08 -14.67 4.91
C LEU A 432 17.57 -14.58 3.46
N TYR A 433 18.46 -14.19 2.55
CA TYR A 433 18.20 -13.90 1.13
C TYR A 433 18.71 -14.98 0.18
N ASP A 434 19.27 -16.04 0.75
CA ASP A 434 19.91 -17.11 0.02
C ASP A 434 18.93 -18.28 -0.11
N SER A 435 19.08 -19.02 -1.20
CA SER A 435 18.32 -20.23 -1.49
C SER A 435 19.25 -21.27 -2.08
N LYS A 436 18.93 -22.54 -1.80
CA LYS A 436 19.68 -23.71 -2.30
C LYS A 436 19.15 -24.20 -3.63
N ALA A 437 17.90 -23.90 -3.96
CA ALA A 437 17.30 -24.33 -5.20
C ALA A 437 16.25 -23.34 -5.71
N LEU A 438 16.04 -23.38 -7.02
CA LEU A 438 14.91 -22.78 -7.71
C LEU A 438 13.97 -23.88 -8.19
N ILE A 439 12.68 -23.72 -7.98
CA ILE A 439 11.64 -24.64 -8.44
C ILE A 439 10.79 -23.90 -9.47
N GLY A 440 10.70 -24.42 -10.68
CA GLY A 440 9.78 -23.93 -11.72
C GLY A 440 8.47 -24.67 -11.71
N LEU A 441 7.36 -23.93 -11.68
CA LEU A 441 6.00 -24.43 -11.72
C LEU A 441 5.29 -23.91 -12.97
N ASP A 442 4.50 -24.76 -13.61
CA ASP A 442 3.54 -24.31 -14.62
C ASP A 442 2.46 -23.46 -13.95
N ARG A 443 2.32 -22.20 -14.39
CA ARG A 443 1.44 -21.23 -13.72
C ARG A 443 -0.04 -21.61 -13.80
N LYS A 444 -0.46 -22.31 -14.86
CA LYS A 444 -1.85 -22.67 -15.11
C LYS A 444 -2.26 -23.89 -14.29
N THR A 445 -1.42 -24.92 -14.32
CA THR A 445 -1.72 -26.23 -13.72
C THR A 445 -1.15 -26.41 -12.32
N GLY A 446 -0.12 -25.64 -11.94
CA GLY A 446 0.62 -25.82 -10.69
C GLY A 446 1.62 -26.96 -10.71
N LYS A 447 1.77 -27.67 -11.83
CA LYS A 447 2.70 -28.80 -11.95
C LYS A 447 4.14 -28.31 -11.80
N GLN A 448 4.90 -28.95 -10.92
CA GLN A 448 6.34 -28.78 -10.86
C GLN A 448 6.99 -29.27 -12.16
N LEU A 449 7.66 -28.37 -12.86
CA LEU A 449 8.29 -28.61 -14.15
C LEU A 449 9.75 -29.03 -13.98
N TRP A 450 10.48 -28.34 -13.09
CA TRP A 450 11.91 -28.54 -12.92
C TRP A 450 12.40 -28.08 -11.55
N THR A 451 13.63 -28.45 -11.21
CA THR A 451 14.35 -28.00 -10.02
C THR A 451 15.81 -27.76 -10.39
N ALA A 452 16.30 -26.56 -10.14
CA ALA A 452 17.70 -26.19 -10.33
C ALA A 452 18.36 -26.04 -8.95
N VAL A 453 19.45 -26.77 -8.71
CA VAL A 453 20.20 -26.75 -7.44
C VAL A 453 21.41 -25.84 -7.58
N ALA A 454 21.63 -24.99 -6.58
CA ALA A 454 22.79 -24.09 -6.55
C ALA A 454 24.08 -24.88 -6.25
N THR A 455 25.17 -24.48 -6.90
CA THR A 455 26.52 -24.90 -6.52
C THR A 455 26.94 -24.21 -5.22
N ASP A 456 26.68 -22.90 -5.11
CA ASP A 456 26.95 -22.10 -3.91
C ASP A 456 25.64 -21.63 -3.25
N ARG A 457 24.93 -20.71 -3.91
CA ARG A 457 23.61 -20.20 -3.52
C ARG A 457 22.99 -19.38 -4.64
N PHE A 458 21.66 -19.32 -4.68
CA PHE A 458 20.94 -18.27 -5.41
C PHE A 458 20.49 -17.18 -4.44
N ASN A 459 20.82 -15.92 -4.74
CA ASN A 459 20.33 -14.76 -3.99
C ASN A 459 19.04 -14.21 -4.62
N HIS A 460 18.04 -13.83 -3.81
CA HIS A 460 16.78 -13.30 -4.35
C HIS A 460 16.89 -11.96 -5.10
N HIS A 461 17.91 -11.15 -4.81
CA HIS A 461 18.19 -9.94 -5.58
C HIS A 461 18.70 -10.25 -6.99
N ALA A 462 19.22 -11.45 -7.18
CA ALA A 462 19.78 -11.95 -8.42
C ALA A 462 18.88 -13.01 -9.06
N LEU A 463 17.56 -12.81 -9.02
CA LEU A 463 16.55 -13.64 -9.68
C LEU A 463 15.56 -12.75 -10.45
N ALA A 464 15.54 -12.87 -11.78
CA ALA A 464 14.62 -12.12 -12.65
C ALA A 464 13.99 -13.03 -13.71
N ILE A 465 12.80 -12.68 -14.21
CA ILE A 465 12.17 -13.37 -15.35
C ILE A 465 11.80 -12.33 -16.39
N GLY A 466 12.16 -12.57 -17.64
CA GLY A 466 11.84 -11.70 -18.78
C GLY A 466 12.48 -12.22 -20.06
N GLY A 467 11.99 -11.77 -21.22
CA GLY A 467 12.60 -12.13 -22.51
C GLY A 467 12.63 -13.63 -22.80
N GLY A 468 11.66 -14.39 -22.28
CA GLY A 468 11.63 -15.84 -22.43
C GLY A 468 12.64 -16.60 -21.55
N HIS A 469 13.22 -15.97 -20.52
CA HIS A 469 14.24 -16.59 -19.67
C HIS A 469 13.96 -16.38 -18.18
N VAL A 470 14.45 -17.33 -17.36
CA VAL A 470 14.68 -17.15 -15.93
C VAL A 470 16.16 -16.86 -15.75
N PHE A 471 16.50 -15.65 -15.32
CA PHE A 471 17.87 -15.25 -15.04
C PHE A 471 18.19 -15.44 -13.55
N CYS A 472 19.30 -16.10 -13.24
CA CYS A 472 19.77 -16.22 -11.87
C CYS A 472 21.30 -16.08 -11.76
N VAL A 473 21.79 -15.80 -10.55
CA VAL A 473 23.23 -15.83 -10.24
C VAL A 473 23.51 -16.86 -9.15
N ASP A 474 24.41 -17.78 -9.46
CA ASP A 474 24.99 -18.74 -8.52
C ASP A 474 26.37 -18.22 -8.07
N SER A 475 26.49 -17.83 -6.81
CA SER A 475 27.71 -17.19 -6.31
C SER A 475 27.98 -17.47 -4.83
N PRO A 476 29.26 -17.46 -4.38
CA PRO A 476 29.59 -17.62 -2.98
C PRO A 476 28.84 -16.63 -2.06
N SER A 477 28.49 -17.09 -0.86
CA SER A 477 27.88 -16.23 0.16
C SER A 477 28.93 -15.45 0.96
N ALA A 478 28.50 -14.38 1.64
CA ALA A 478 29.36 -13.69 2.60
C ALA A 478 29.85 -14.59 3.75
N ARG A 479 29.06 -15.62 4.08
CA ARG A 479 29.45 -16.67 5.03
C ARG A 479 30.60 -17.51 4.47
N THR A 480 30.49 -17.98 3.23
CA THR A 480 31.53 -18.77 2.55
C THR A 480 32.85 -17.99 2.50
N ARG A 481 32.79 -16.70 2.15
CA ARG A 481 33.93 -15.77 2.22
C ARG A 481 34.53 -15.73 3.63
N GLY A 482 33.71 -15.53 4.67
CA GLY A 482 34.15 -15.47 6.06
C GLY A 482 34.82 -16.76 6.55
N GLU A 483 34.38 -17.91 6.07
CA GLU A 483 35.00 -19.23 6.35
C GLU A 483 36.35 -19.38 5.64
N LEU A 484 36.46 -19.00 4.37
CA LEU A 484 37.73 -19.00 3.62
C LEU A 484 38.78 -18.09 4.27
N LYS A 485 38.38 -16.89 4.68
CA LYS A 485 39.26 -15.93 5.37
C LYS A 485 39.78 -16.50 6.69
N ARG A 486 38.90 -17.09 7.52
CA ARG A 486 39.29 -17.72 8.80
C ARG A 486 40.26 -18.89 8.64
N ARG A 487 40.16 -19.62 7.53
CA ARG A 487 41.05 -20.75 7.21
C ARG A 487 42.38 -20.34 6.59
N GLY A 488 42.64 -19.04 6.40
CA GLY A 488 43.83 -18.55 5.71
C GLY A 488 43.86 -18.88 4.21
N LYS A 489 42.71 -19.20 3.61
CA LYS A 489 42.56 -19.61 2.21
C LYS A 489 41.80 -18.57 1.38
N ALA A 490 42.04 -17.28 1.61
CA ALA A 490 41.38 -16.22 0.85
C ALA A 490 42.02 -16.10 -0.56
N PRO A 491 41.30 -16.43 -1.65
CA PRO A 491 41.82 -16.20 -3.00
C PRO A 491 41.81 -14.71 -3.37
N GLY A 492 42.45 -14.33 -4.48
CA GLY A 492 42.37 -12.97 -5.01
C GLY A 492 40.97 -12.63 -5.56
N THR A 493 40.31 -13.61 -6.18
CA THR A 493 38.98 -13.46 -6.77
C THR A 493 38.07 -14.64 -6.43
N LEU A 494 36.76 -14.41 -6.53
CA LEU A 494 35.70 -15.41 -6.46
C LEU A 494 34.73 -15.19 -7.61
N ASN A 495 34.12 -16.27 -8.09
CA ASN A 495 33.28 -16.25 -9.28
C ASN A 495 31.80 -16.06 -8.95
N SER A 496 31.11 -15.27 -9.77
CA SER A 496 29.65 -15.23 -9.84
C SER A 496 29.23 -15.79 -11.20
N THR A 497 28.43 -16.86 -11.20
CA THR A 497 27.98 -17.51 -12.43
C THR A 497 26.57 -17.04 -12.75
N VAL A 498 26.44 -16.19 -13.75
CA VAL A 498 25.15 -15.72 -14.27
C VAL A 498 24.63 -16.78 -15.23
N ARG A 499 23.37 -17.19 -15.07
CA ARG A 499 22.72 -18.20 -15.90
C ARG A 499 21.40 -17.66 -16.43
N ALA A 500 21.08 -18.03 -17.66
CA ALA A 500 19.73 -17.97 -18.18
C ALA A 500 19.20 -19.39 -18.33
N LEU A 501 17.99 -19.62 -17.84
CA LEU A 501 17.31 -20.90 -17.90
C LEU A 501 16.04 -20.74 -18.75
N ASP A 502 15.72 -21.77 -19.53
CA ASP A 502 14.41 -21.87 -20.17
C ASP A 502 13.32 -21.98 -19.07
N PRO A 503 12.31 -21.11 -19.05
CA PRO A 503 11.31 -21.07 -17.98
C PRO A 503 10.52 -22.37 -17.83
N ARG A 504 10.33 -23.14 -18.90
CA ARG A 504 9.48 -24.34 -18.87
C ARG A 504 10.26 -25.61 -18.51
N THR A 505 11.54 -25.68 -18.83
CA THR A 505 12.36 -26.89 -18.66
C THR A 505 13.44 -26.74 -17.59
N GLY A 506 13.81 -25.51 -17.24
CA GLY A 506 14.91 -25.23 -16.30
C GLY A 506 16.29 -25.52 -16.88
N THR A 507 16.36 -25.84 -18.18
CA THR A 507 17.62 -26.07 -18.88
C THR A 507 18.37 -24.76 -19.01
N VAL A 508 19.67 -24.76 -18.69
CA VAL A 508 20.53 -23.58 -18.89
C VAL A 508 20.69 -23.35 -20.40
N THR A 509 20.23 -22.20 -20.89
CA THR A 509 20.37 -21.82 -22.30
C THR A 509 21.71 -21.16 -22.55
N TRP A 510 22.22 -20.40 -21.58
CA TRP A 510 23.59 -19.90 -21.56
C TRP A 510 24.05 -19.63 -20.13
N GLU A 511 25.38 -19.62 -19.94
CA GLU A 511 26.02 -19.20 -18.70
C GLU A 511 27.20 -18.27 -18.95
N LYS A 512 27.44 -17.36 -18.01
CA LYS A 512 28.56 -16.42 -18.04
C LYS A 512 29.17 -16.29 -16.65
N VAL A 513 30.48 -16.53 -16.55
CA VAL A 513 31.23 -16.43 -15.29
C VAL A 513 31.91 -15.08 -15.20
N PHE A 514 31.71 -14.37 -14.08
CA PHE A 514 32.43 -13.14 -13.74
C PHE A 514 33.30 -13.36 -12.52
N ALA A 515 34.62 -13.19 -12.70
CA ALA A 515 35.55 -13.12 -11.58
C ALA A 515 35.45 -11.75 -10.91
N ASN A 516 35.16 -11.74 -9.61
CA ASN A 516 35.04 -10.53 -8.81
C ASN A 516 36.07 -10.53 -7.67
N PRO A 517 36.59 -9.37 -7.24
CA PRO A 517 37.50 -9.30 -6.11
C PRO A 517 36.94 -10.02 -4.88
N PHE A 518 37.79 -10.72 -4.12
CA PHE A 518 37.37 -11.44 -2.91
C PHE A 518 36.64 -10.56 -1.88
N LEU A 519 36.99 -9.27 -1.82
CA LEU A 519 36.35 -8.28 -0.94
C LEU A 519 34.90 -7.96 -1.31
N SER A 520 34.50 -8.20 -2.56
CA SER A 520 33.16 -7.96 -3.07
C SER A 520 32.09 -8.91 -2.51
N TYR A 521 32.49 -9.89 -1.71
CA TYR A 521 31.60 -10.85 -1.05
C TYR A 521 31.47 -10.58 0.46
N GLU A 522 31.76 -9.36 0.91
CA GLU A 522 31.64 -8.97 2.31
C GLU A 522 30.21 -8.54 2.69
N HIS A 523 29.84 -8.75 3.95
CA HIS A 523 28.58 -8.27 4.50
C HIS A 523 28.71 -6.81 4.92
N SER A 524 27.88 -5.92 4.36
CA SER A 524 27.94 -4.47 4.64
C SER A 524 27.35 -4.06 6.00
N GLY A 525 26.82 -4.98 6.81
CA GLY A 525 26.21 -4.71 8.12
C GLY A 525 24.87 -3.94 8.07
N TYR A 526 24.63 -3.17 7.01
CA TYR A 526 23.41 -2.41 6.75
C TYR A 526 23.01 -2.53 5.27
N PRO A 527 21.75 -2.88 4.95
CA PRO A 527 21.28 -2.91 3.57
C PRO A 527 21.05 -1.47 3.07
N ALA A 528 21.76 -1.06 2.03
CA ALA A 528 21.47 0.18 1.33
C ALA A 528 20.19 -0.01 0.50
N GLY A 529 19.05 0.48 0.99
CA GLY A 529 17.81 0.49 0.20
C GLY A 529 17.28 -0.90 -0.17
N SER A 530 17.25 -1.85 0.78
CA SER A 530 16.78 -3.25 0.65
C SER A 530 17.69 -4.25 -0.07
N VAL A 531 18.72 -3.80 -0.81
CA VAL A 531 19.77 -4.66 -1.38
C VAL A 531 21.03 -4.54 -0.52
N GLN A 532 21.69 -5.66 -0.18
CA GLN A 532 23.00 -5.59 0.47
C GLN A 532 24.04 -5.11 -0.54
N SER A 533 24.84 -4.10 -0.20
CA SER A 533 25.71 -3.41 -1.16
C SER A 533 26.73 -4.32 -1.87
N GLY A 534 27.08 -5.48 -1.30
CA GLY A 534 27.99 -6.48 -1.87
C GLY A 534 27.30 -7.74 -2.45
N ASP A 535 25.97 -7.87 -2.38
CA ASP A 535 25.28 -9.00 -3.00
C ASP A 535 25.15 -8.81 -4.53
N ASP A 536 25.01 -9.93 -5.24
CA ASP A 536 24.66 -9.93 -6.65
C ASP A 536 23.23 -9.42 -6.84
N ALA A 537 23.00 -8.64 -7.90
CA ALA A 537 21.65 -8.22 -8.28
C ALA A 537 21.46 -8.19 -9.79
N LEU A 538 20.24 -8.48 -10.24
CA LEU A 538 19.85 -8.53 -11.64
C LEU A 538 18.70 -7.57 -11.94
N PHE A 539 18.78 -6.90 -13.09
CA PHE A 539 17.76 -6.01 -13.65
C PHE A 539 17.65 -6.25 -15.15
N TYR A 540 16.47 -6.54 -15.65
CA TYR A 540 16.30 -6.89 -17.06
C TYR A 540 15.49 -5.81 -17.81
N SER A 541 16.08 -5.29 -18.89
CA SER A 541 15.36 -4.51 -19.89
C SER A 541 14.85 -5.44 -20.99
N ALA A 542 13.55 -5.70 -20.97
CA ALA A 542 12.89 -6.46 -22.03
C ALA A 542 12.91 -5.74 -23.38
N GLU A 543 12.85 -4.39 -23.38
CA GLU A 543 12.83 -3.60 -24.60
C GLU A 543 14.13 -3.71 -25.40
N LYS A 544 15.28 -3.73 -24.72
CA LYS A 544 16.59 -3.82 -25.36
C LYS A 544 17.19 -5.24 -25.34
N ASP A 545 16.52 -6.17 -24.68
CA ASP A 545 17.03 -7.49 -24.35
C ASP A 545 18.44 -7.42 -23.71
N VAL A 546 18.53 -6.68 -22.61
CA VAL A 546 19.78 -6.51 -21.85
C VAL A 546 19.52 -6.82 -20.38
N LEU A 547 20.33 -7.72 -19.84
CA LEU A 547 20.42 -8.02 -18.42
C LEU A 547 21.56 -7.21 -17.82
N ILE A 548 21.24 -6.33 -16.87
CA ILE A 548 22.22 -5.60 -16.08
C ILE A 548 22.57 -6.45 -14.85
N VAL A 549 23.82 -6.86 -14.77
CA VAL A 549 24.40 -7.63 -13.67
C VAL A 549 25.19 -6.70 -12.76
N TYR A 550 24.85 -6.70 -11.48
CA TYR A 550 25.52 -5.90 -10.47
C TYR A 550 26.31 -6.78 -9.48
N LYS A 551 27.53 -6.34 -9.15
CA LYS A 551 28.30 -6.86 -8.01
C LYS A 551 29.21 -5.77 -7.42
N ASP A 552 29.05 -5.44 -6.13
CA ASP A 552 29.95 -4.56 -5.37
C ASP A 552 30.39 -3.29 -6.12
N ARG A 553 29.40 -2.51 -6.58
CA ARG A 553 29.54 -1.26 -7.36
C ARG A 553 29.94 -1.44 -8.82
N ARG A 554 30.01 -2.65 -9.33
CA ARG A 554 30.29 -2.91 -10.75
C ARG A 554 29.01 -3.26 -11.49
N TYR A 555 28.74 -2.55 -12.58
CA TYR A 555 27.65 -2.85 -13.51
C TYR A 555 28.18 -3.51 -14.77
N ARG A 556 27.46 -4.50 -15.27
CA ARG A 556 27.74 -5.15 -16.55
C ARG A 556 26.44 -5.29 -17.33
N GLY A 557 26.43 -4.87 -18.58
CA GLY A 557 25.36 -5.18 -19.50
C GLY A 557 25.69 -6.47 -20.24
N VAL A 558 24.82 -7.47 -20.17
CA VAL A 558 24.91 -8.67 -20.99
C VAL A 558 23.66 -8.81 -21.86
N LYS A 559 23.81 -9.33 -23.07
CA LYS A 559 22.67 -9.61 -23.95
C LYS A 559 21.81 -10.71 -23.31
N GLY A 560 20.51 -10.45 -23.13
CA GLY A 560 19.62 -11.39 -22.43
C GLY A 560 19.49 -12.73 -23.15
N ALA A 561 19.43 -12.72 -24.48
CA ALA A 561 19.30 -13.95 -25.28
C ALA A 561 20.56 -14.83 -25.31
N THR A 562 21.77 -14.27 -25.22
CA THR A 562 23.02 -15.00 -25.50
C THR A 562 24.04 -15.00 -24.36
N GLY A 563 23.94 -14.07 -23.41
CA GLY A 563 24.93 -13.88 -22.35
C GLY A 563 26.18 -13.12 -22.79
N ASP A 564 26.22 -12.60 -24.02
CA ASP A 564 27.35 -11.82 -24.54
C ASP A 564 27.54 -10.53 -23.72
N LEU A 565 28.78 -10.25 -23.34
CA LEU A 565 29.11 -9.03 -22.62
C LEU A 565 29.05 -7.84 -23.60
N LEU A 566 28.21 -6.86 -23.28
CA LEU A 566 28.08 -5.62 -24.05
C LEU A 566 29.01 -4.53 -23.50
N TRP A 567 29.04 -4.37 -22.18
CA TRP A 567 29.82 -3.35 -21.49
C TRP A 567 30.02 -3.70 -20.01
N GLU A 568 31.05 -3.10 -19.41
CA GLU A 568 31.37 -3.21 -17.97
C GLU A 568 31.81 -1.85 -17.42
N GLN A 569 31.35 -1.52 -16.21
CA GLN A 569 31.66 -0.28 -15.50
C GLN A 569 31.98 -0.54 -14.03
N GLU A 570 33.15 -0.12 -13.56
CA GLU A 570 33.64 -0.40 -12.20
C GLU A 570 33.11 0.50 -11.08
N ARG A 571 32.59 1.70 -11.42
CA ARG A 571 32.12 2.69 -10.43
C ARG A 571 30.65 3.06 -10.64
N GLY A 572 29.79 2.05 -10.61
CA GLY A 572 28.36 2.23 -10.48
C GLY A 572 27.96 2.85 -9.14
N ALA A 573 26.89 3.67 -9.11
CA ALA A 573 26.34 4.16 -7.84
C ALA A 573 25.55 3.06 -7.10
N ASN A 574 25.10 3.37 -5.88
CA ASN A 574 24.37 2.43 -5.02
C ASN A 574 23.08 1.89 -5.68
N GLN A 575 22.74 0.66 -5.27
CA GLN A 575 21.58 -0.12 -5.68
C GLN A 575 20.33 0.15 -4.82
N PRO A 576 19.14 -0.32 -5.25
CA PRO A 576 18.77 -0.85 -6.56
C PRO A 576 18.78 0.23 -7.67
N ILE A 577 18.87 -0.15 -8.95
CA ILE A 577 18.66 0.78 -10.08
C ILE A 577 17.22 0.71 -10.57
N MET A 578 16.76 1.78 -11.25
CA MET A 578 15.50 1.78 -11.98
C MET A 578 15.78 1.60 -13.47
N VAL A 579 15.05 0.72 -14.16
CA VAL A 579 15.23 0.43 -15.59
C VAL A 579 13.96 0.84 -16.35
N GLN A 580 14.08 1.88 -17.16
CA GLN A 580 13.04 2.40 -18.06
C GLN A 580 13.43 2.04 -19.50
N GLY A 581 13.23 0.78 -19.89
CA GLY A 581 13.47 0.33 -21.27
C GLY A 581 14.92 0.56 -21.70
N GLU A 582 15.17 1.64 -22.43
CA GLU A 582 16.49 2.00 -22.94
C GLU A 582 17.42 2.72 -21.97
N ILE A 583 16.91 3.19 -20.83
CA ILE A 583 17.68 3.94 -19.84
C ILE A 583 17.59 3.26 -18.48
N PHE A 584 18.68 3.27 -17.74
CA PHE A 584 18.65 2.98 -16.32
C PHE A 584 19.13 4.16 -15.48
N TYR A 585 18.53 4.31 -14.32
CA TYR A 585 18.81 5.37 -13.36
C TYR A 585 19.39 4.76 -12.09
N ASN A 586 20.45 5.36 -11.59
CA ASN A 586 21.05 4.95 -10.33
C ASN A 586 20.55 5.81 -9.15
N GLN A 587 20.80 5.37 -7.93
CA GLN A 587 20.33 6.07 -6.72
C GLN A 587 21.07 7.40 -6.43
N GLY A 588 22.14 7.68 -7.19
CA GLY A 588 22.97 8.87 -7.07
C GLY A 588 22.64 9.99 -8.06
N GLY A 589 21.60 9.83 -8.89
CA GLY A 589 21.17 10.87 -9.82
C GLY A 589 21.59 10.67 -11.27
N GLY A 590 22.44 9.69 -11.57
CA GLY A 590 22.89 9.44 -12.94
C GLY A 590 21.87 8.66 -13.74
N ALA A 591 21.72 9.00 -15.02
CA ALA A 591 21.06 8.20 -16.04
C ALA A 591 22.09 7.62 -17.02
N PHE A 592 21.83 6.42 -17.51
CA PHE A 592 22.75 5.67 -18.37
C PHE A 592 21.97 4.92 -19.43
N GLU A 593 22.56 4.80 -20.61
CA GLU A 593 22.02 3.95 -21.67
C GLU A 593 22.18 2.47 -21.32
N VAL A 594 21.11 1.69 -21.48
CA VAL A 594 21.11 0.26 -21.18
C VAL A 594 22.01 -0.53 -22.14
N MET A 595 22.08 -0.12 -23.41
CA MET A 595 22.83 -0.86 -24.44
C MET A 595 24.34 -0.68 -24.35
N THR A 596 24.81 0.48 -23.89
CA THR A 596 26.23 0.87 -23.93
C THR A 596 26.81 1.10 -22.55
N GLY A 597 25.95 1.32 -21.54
CA GLY A 597 26.36 1.79 -20.24
C GLY A 597 26.77 3.27 -20.21
N ALA A 598 26.73 3.98 -21.34
CA ALA A 598 27.17 5.37 -21.40
C ALA A 598 26.30 6.27 -20.51
N HIS A 599 26.96 7.16 -19.75
CA HIS A 599 26.27 8.17 -18.95
C HIS A 599 25.58 9.18 -19.86
N ILE A 600 24.36 9.60 -19.50
CA ILE A 600 23.55 10.57 -20.22
C ILE A 600 23.54 11.89 -19.42
N PRO A 601 24.36 12.89 -19.78
CA PRO A 601 24.42 14.17 -19.06
C PRO A 601 23.09 14.90 -19.06
N GLY A 602 22.76 15.57 -17.95
CA GLY A 602 21.52 16.36 -17.82
C GLY A 602 20.23 15.54 -17.77
N LYS A 603 20.32 14.21 -17.88
CA LYS A 603 19.21 13.28 -17.68
C LYS A 603 19.42 12.56 -16.35
N GLY A 604 18.38 12.54 -15.53
CA GLY A 604 18.46 12.03 -14.16
C GLY A 604 18.38 13.17 -13.16
N GLY A 605 17.30 13.15 -12.37
CA GLY A 605 16.99 14.11 -11.31
C GLY A 605 16.92 13.45 -9.94
N VAL A 606 17.54 12.27 -9.75
CA VAL A 606 17.62 11.61 -8.44
C VAL A 606 18.70 12.29 -7.62
N HIS A 607 18.47 13.52 -7.21
CA HIS A 607 19.42 14.23 -6.37
C HIS A 607 19.56 13.53 -5.02
N GLY A 608 20.79 13.55 -4.48
CA GLY A 608 21.14 12.94 -3.20
C GLY A 608 20.16 13.33 -2.09
N GLY A 609 20.06 12.50 -1.04
CA GLY A 609 18.99 12.69 -0.06
C GLY A 609 19.09 11.80 1.15
N HIS A 610 18.98 12.41 2.32
CA HIS A 610 19.05 11.78 3.63
C HIS A 610 17.77 10.97 3.86
N GLY A 611 17.84 9.66 3.63
CA GLY A 611 16.67 8.79 3.61
C GLY A 611 17.03 7.31 3.63
N CYS A 612 16.10 6.50 4.13
CA CYS A 612 16.31 5.08 4.41
C CYS A 612 15.96 4.16 3.21
N ASN A 613 15.18 4.65 2.24
CA ASN A 613 14.63 3.84 1.14
C ASN A 613 15.31 4.11 -0.21
N HIS A 614 15.05 3.20 -1.17
CA HIS A 614 15.47 3.34 -2.56
C HIS A 614 14.42 4.09 -3.39
N ALA A 615 14.87 4.73 -4.47
CA ALA A 615 14.00 5.32 -5.48
C ALA A 615 13.30 4.24 -6.31
N ILE A 616 12.03 4.48 -6.61
CA ILE A 616 11.27 3.82 -7.67
C ILE A 616 10.67 4.91 -8.56
N GLY A 617 10.23 4.59 -9.77
CA GLY A 617 9.73 5.62 -10.68
C GLY A 617 8.66 5.12 -11.63
N ASN A 618 8.14 6.05 -12.42
CA ASN A 618 7.39 5.79 -13.65
C ASN A 618 7.81 6.83 -14.71
N GLU A 619 7.11 6.87 -15.84
CA GLU A 619 7.42 7.76 -16.96
C GLU A 619 7.57 9.24 -16.58
N HIS A 620 6.86 9.70 -15.54
CA HIS A 620 6.77 11.12 -15.18
C HIS A 620 7.50 11.48 -13.89
N LEU A 621 7.53 10.56 -12.93
CA LEU A 621 7.89 10.83 -11.55
C LEU A 621 8.87 9.81 -10.99
N ILE A 622 9.80 10.28 -10.16
CA ILE A 622 10.62 9.44 -9.29
C ILE A 622 10.12 9.61 -7.85
N PHE A 623 9.86 8.51 -7.17
CA PHE A 623 9.37 8.47 -5.79
C PHE A 623 10.49 8.03 -4.86
N ARG A 624 10.75 8.83 -3.81
CA ARG A 624 11.79 8.51 -2.82
C ARG A 624 11.49 9.20 -1.50
N ARG A 625 12.07 8.69 -0.41
CA ARG A 625 12.20 9.46 0.83
C ARG A 625 13.34 10.47 0.70
N HIS A 626 12.99 11.75 0.77
CA HIS A 626 13.91 12.87 0.89
C HIS A 626 13.51 13.70 2.11
N PHE A 627 14.07 13.37 3.27
CA PHE A 627 13.58 13.73 4.62
C PHE A 627 12.17 13.16 4.91
N THR A 628 11.20 13.55 4.10
CA THR A 628 9.79 13.14 4.07
C THR A 628 9.49 12.26 2.84
N ALA A 629 8.24 11.84 2.64
CA ALA A 629 7.81 11.25 1.37
C ALA A 629 7.86 12.34 0.28
N ALA A 630 8.47 12.03 -0.86
CA ALA A 630 8.64 12.99 -1.95
C ALA A 630 8.50 12.31 -3.31
N TYR A 631 8.10 13.11 -4.30
CA TYR A 631 8.23 12.78 -5.70
C TYR A 631 8.99 13.88 -6.45
N PHE A 632 9.69 13.49 -7.49
CA PHE A 632 10.52 14.34 -8.33
C PHE A 632 9.99 14.27 -9.75
N ASP A 633 9.60 15.41 -10.32
CA ASP A 633 9.14 15.53 -11.69
C ASP A 633 10.34 15.41 -12.64
N MET A 634 10.35 14.37 -13.46
CA MET A 634 11.45 14.09 -14.39
C MET A 634 11.51 15.08 -15.55
N HIS A 635 10.41 15.75 -15.88
CA HIS A 635 10.33 16.70 -16.99
C HIS A 635 10.69 18.11 -16.51
N LYS A 636 10.19 18.51 -15.34
CA LYS A 636 10.43 19.84 -14.76
C LYS A 636 11.67 19.91 -13.89
N GLN A 637 12.25 18.77 -13.50
CA GLN A 637 13.37 18.69 -12.55
C GLN A 637 13.06 19.37 -11.20
N THR A 638 11.81 19.28 -10.75
CA THR A 638 11.35 19.84 -9.47
C THR A 638 10.94 18.75 -8.50
N ALA A 639 11.13 18.99 -7.20
CA ALA A 639 10.70 18.08 -6.14
C ALA A 639 9.43 18.60 -5.48
N THR A 640 8.54 17.68 -5.11
CA THR A 640 7.42 17.97 -4.20
C THR A 640 7.54 17.11 -2.95
N HIS A 641 7.52 17.76 -1.79
CA HIS A 641 7.66 17.14 -0.49
C HIS A 641 6.31 17.07 0.23
N MET A 642 5.89 15.88 0.63
CA MET A 642 4.66 15.66 1.39
C MET A 642 4.93 15.83 2.88
N LEU A 643 5.04 17.08 3.35
CA LEU A 643 5.46 17.40 4.72
C LEU A 643 4.73 16.58 5.80
N ASN A 644 5.45 16.24 6.87
CA ASN A 644 4.97 15.51 8.05
C ASN A 644 4.56 14.03 7.86
N VAL A 645 4.49 13.52 6.63
CA VAL A 645 4.40 12.07 6.36
C VAL A 645 5.75 11.50 5.91
N ARG A 646 5.91 10.18 5.86
CA ARG A 646 7.11 9.54 5.30
C ARG A 646 6.80 8.22 4.63
N SER A 647 7.62 7.86 3.65
CA SER A 647 7.65 6.48 3.15
C SER A 647 8.29 5.52 4.17
N GLY A 648 7.97 4.23 4.06
CA GLY A 648 8.66 3.14 4.75
C GLY A 648 10.18 3.14 4.56
N CYS A 649 10.89 2.28 5.31
CA CYS A 649 12.33 2.09 5.12
C CYS A 649 12.66 1.41 3.78
N THR A 650 11.71 0.69 3.22
CA THR A 650 11.61 0.38 1.81
C THR A 650 10.51 1.22 1.19
N ASN A 651 10.61 1.49 -0.11
CA ASN A 651 9.69 2.39 -0.76
C ASN A 651 8.26 1.87 -0.66
N SER A 652 7.37 2.74 -0.22
CA SER A 652 5.95 2.47 -0.02
C SER A 652 5.09 3.44 -0.82
N LEU A 653 5.66 4.20 -1.76
CA LEU A 653 4.97 5.12 -2.65
C LEU A 653 4.77 4.42 -4.00
N ILE A 654 3.74 3.59 -4.13
CA ILE A 654 3.58 2.66 -5.26
C ILE A 654 2.72 3.27 -6.38
N PRO A 655 3.30 3.61 -7.55
CA PRO A 655 2.57 4.16 -8.68
C PRO A 655 1.99 3.03 -9.55
N ALA A 656 0.72 2.69 -9.35
CA ALA A 656 0.09 1.57 -10.03
C ALA A 656 -1.43 1.71 -10.10
N ASP A 657 -2.01 1.08 -11.12
CA ASP A 657 -3.45 1.13 -11.40
C ASP A 657 -4.00 2.59 -11.47
N GLY A 658 -3.17 3.51 -11.95
CA GLY A 658 -3.47 4.93 -12.14
C GLY A 658 -3.56 5.78 -10.89
N VAL A 659 -3.11 5.25 -9.74
CA VAL A 659 -3.00 6.01 -8.48
C VAL A 659 -1.64 5.79 -7.82
N LEU A 660 -1.19 6.77 -7.05
CA LEU A 660 -0.05 6.64 -6.16
C LEU A 660 -0.54 6.17 -4.79
N SER A 661 -0.39 4.88 -4.50
CA SER A 661 -0.76 4.31 -3.21
C SER A 661 0.37 4.43 -2.19
N ALA A 662 0.07 4.91 -1.00
CA ALA A 662 1.03 5.08 0.09
C ALA A 662 0.53 4.45 1.40
N PRO A 663 0.65 3.12 1.59
CA PRO A 663 0.34 2.49 2.87
C PRO A 663 1.29 2.96 3.98
N CYS A 664 0.76 3.13 5.20
CA CYS A 664 1.49 3.61 6.37
C CYS A 664 2.58 2.62 6.83
N PHE A 665 3.79 2.76 6.33
CA PHE A 665 4.94 1.91 6.68
C PHE A 665 5.91 2.63 7.65
N SER A 666 5.40 3.62 8.38
CA SER A 666 6.16 4.42 9.34
C SER A 666 5.77 4.20 10.80
N ALA A 667 4.69 3.44 11.05
CA ALA A 667 4.13 3.24 12.37
C ALA A 667 5.17 2.76 13.40
N GLY A 668 5.43 3.57 14.43
CA GLY A 668 6.35 3.27 15.52
C GLY A 668 7.84 3.51 15.20
N CYS A 669 8.15 4.29 14.16
CA CYS A 669 9.49 4.83 13.95
C CYS A 669 9.75 6.03 14.86
N VAL A 670 10.98 6.19 15.37
CA VAL A 670 11.39 7.31 16.24
C VAL A 670 11.70 8.61 15.47
N CYS A 671 11.32 8.71 14.21
CA CYS A 671 11.58 9.89 13.37
C CYS A 671 10.50 10.97 13.59
N ASN A 672 10.85 12.23 13.36
CA ASN A 672 10.00 13.41 13.64
C ASN A 672 8.87 13.64 12.60
N HIS A 673 8.12 12.60 12.25
CA HIS A 673 6.99 12.69 11.31
C HIS A 673 5.68 12.35 12.04
N PRO A 674 4.90 13.35 12.48
CA PRO A 674 3.75 13.14 13.36
C PRO A 674 2.54 12.52 12.66
N LEU A 675 2.49 12.51 11.32
CA LEU A 675 1.38 11.95 10.56
C LEU A 675 1.68 10.51 10.14
N GLU A 676 1.20 9.56 10.92
CA GLU A 676 1.17 8.14 10.59
C GLU A 676 -0.20 7.82 9.95
N THR A 677 -0.29 7.90 8.62
CA THR A 677 -1.53 7.62 7.89
C THR A 677 -1.25 7.00 6.53
N SER A 678 -2.12 6.09 6.07
CA SER A 678 -2.15 5.66 4.68
C SER A 678 -2.89 6.69 3.82
N PHE A 679 -2.50 6.82 2.56
CA PHE A 679 -3.20 7.70 1.62
C PHE A 679 -3.03 7.22 0.17
N SER A 680 -3.84 7.77 -0.72
CA SER A 680 -3.76 7.56 -2.16
C SER A 680 -3.87 8.89 -2.88
N LEU A 681 -3.01 9.11 -3.88
CA LEU A 681 -3.05 10.29 -4.73
C LEU A 681 -3.40 9.93 -6.17
N VAL A 682 -4.06 10.84 -6.86
CA VAL A 682 -4.47 10.69 -8.27
C VAL A 682 -4.11 11.94 -9.05
N HIS A 683 -3.83 11.81 -10.34
CA HIS A 683 -3.69 12.97 -11.21
C HIS A 683 -4.98 13.81 -11.19
N MET A 684 -4.89 15.06 -10.74
CA MET A 684 -6.06 15.92 -10.51
C MET A 684 -5.77 17.36 -10.97
N PRO A 685 -5.97 17.68 -12.26
CA PRO A 685 -5.61 18.98 -12.86
C PRO A 685 -6.18 20.21 -12.15
N ILE A 686 -7.37 20.09 -11.54
CA ILE A 686 -8.02 21.22 -10.85
C ILE A 686 -7.18 21.76 -9.69
N ILE A 687 -6.27 20.95 -9.13
CA ILE A 687 -5.42 21.33 -8.00
C ILE A 687 -4.29 22.27 -8.42
N ASP A 688 -3.90 22.31 -9.69
CA ASP A 688 -2.93 23.32 -10.16
C ASP A 688 -3.45 24.74 -9.87
N GLY A 689 -4.77 24.95 -9.92
CA GLY A 689 -5.38 26.24 -9.55
C GLY A 689 -5.43 26.51 -8.04
N TRP A 690 -5.20 25.50 -7.19
CA TRP A 690 -5.15 25.64 -5.72
C TRP A 690 -3.74 25.94 -5.22
N LEU A 691 -2.74 25.47 -5.97
CA LEU A 691 -1.34 25.80 -5.78
C LEU A 691 -1.14 27.23 -6.29
N GLY A 692 -1.40 28.22 -5.43
CA GLY A 692 -1.17 29.63 -5.78
C GLY A 692 0.22 29.86 -6.41
N ASN A 693 0.37 30.93 -7.19
CA ASN A 693 1.55 31.16 -8.04
C ASN A 693 2.90 31.20 -7.30
N SER A 694 2.89 31.42 -5.99
CA SER A 694 4.09 31.38 -5.15
C SER A 694 3.79 30.59 -3.87
N PRO A 695 4.63 29.61 -3.48
CA PRO A 695 4.50 28.99 -2.17
C PRO A 695 4.63 30.08 -1.10
N ALA A 696 3.71 30.12 -0.13
CA ALA A 696 3.73 31.10 0.96
C ALA A 696 5.02 31.07 1.78
N ARG A 697 5.76 29.96 1.69
CA ARG A 697 7.12 29.79 2.21
C ARG A 697 7.81 28.74 1.35
N GLU A 698 9.04 28.98 0.91
CA GLU A 698 9.85 27.89 0.35
C GLU A 698 9.97 26.81 1.42
N PRO A 699 9.54 25.57 1.15
CA PRO A 699 9.70 24.49 2.10
C PRO A 699 11.19 24.15 2.13
N LEU A 700 11.94 24.82 3.00
CA LEU A 700 13.22 24.28 3.43
C LEU A 700 12.92 22.90 4.02
N PRO A 701 13.46 21.80 3.47
CA PRO A 701 13.35 20.49 4.09
C PRO A 701 13.81 20.61 5.54
N LEU A 702 13.14 19.93 6.47
CA LEU A 702 13.54 19.87 7.89
C LEU A 702 15.04 19.53 7.99
N GLY A 703 15.90 20.53 8.17
CA GLY A 703 17.35 20.37 8.26
C GLY A 703 18.19 21.24 7.33
N GLU A 704 17.65 21.80 6.23
CA GLU A 704 18.37 22.81 5.45
C GLU A 704 18.31 24.15 6.21
N ARG A 705 19.47 24.58 6.71
CA ARG A 705 19.63 25.93 7.25
C ARG A 705 19.63 26.89 6.08
N ASP A 706 18.84 27.95 6.21
CA ASP A 706 18.89 29.11 5.33
C ASP A 706 20.36 29.57 5.16
N PRO A 707 20.94 29.51 3.94
CA PRO A 707 22.32 29.90 3.69
C PRO A 707 22.61 31.34 4.12
N THR A 708 21.60 32.22 4.11
CA THR A 708 21.74 33.62 4.52
C THR A 708 21.80 33.81 6.02
N LYS A 709 21.44 32.79 6.81
CA LYS A 709 21.52 32.77 8.29
C LYS A 709 22.75 32.02 8.82
N LEU A 710 23.68 31.69 7.93
CA LEU A 710 24.95 31.04 8.25
C LEU A 710 26.15 32.01 8.19
N ALA A 711 25.91 33.31 8.06
CA ALA A 711 26.93 34.36 8.16
C ALA A 711 27.29 34.66 9.61
#